data_AF-A0A4E9E5Q1-F1
#
_entry.id   AF-A0A4E9E5Q1-F1
#
_cell.length_a   1.000
_cell.length_b   1.000
_cell.length_c   1.000
_cell.angle_alpha   90.00
_cell.angle_beta   90.00
_cell.angle_gamma   90.00
#
_symmetry.space_group_name_H-M   'P 1'
#
loop_
_entity.id
_entity.type
_entity.pdbx_description
1 polymer ?
#
loop_
_entity_poly.entity_id
_entity_poly.type
_entity_poly.pdbx_seq_one_letter_code
_entity_poly.pdbx_strand_id
1 'polypeptide(L)'
;MIQALFTRRVLYAALSLALTWVLALTYRESLFNTVKSQLTSSTTSGILIKDKVATITDTLFTPRLIPLILHYRAVLGPSWPIVFFTSQTTFDKHFAPDAPSTSAAWRQAIADGSIETRIISSEFNLTSRKGVNSYFSDPWLWEQLAPAKHVLVFQADAMLCANARKAVDDYLEWDFIGAPLNDTRQVFNGGLSLRNRPMMLDIIKSRDWWTDTNTKDAEYQGHGEDYWMSVLMRERGAHLPSVKEALTFSKQLPWHFKLPGDPIGYHRVHRQLRRDKKAIPKIRDNCPSTQTHTTMPNRFLIWGETGWVAGHLKALLEKQGKDVHTTSVRMENITQVAEELKRIQPTHVLNAAGCTGRPNVDWCEDNKAQTVRSNVIGTLTLADQCDLLGIHCTVFATGCIYQYDEKHPVGGAGFTEEDAPNFAGSFYSMTKGHVEPILSCYENVLILRLRMPVSDDLHPRNFVTKILNYDHVVNIPNSNTILRDLLPVSISLAEHGDTGVFNFTNPGAISHNEVLTLFRDIIRPSLTWSNFSIEEQSHVIKAGRSNCMLDTSKLEAKAREYGFTIPDVHEAYRLCFEPVKMLSNASSANDSTTYKLQDMSHDHQRLSSSDEENASFLSDHEEKDEVVESKDLKKASFWIIVNIVATVLIVFTNKAIFDDDNLKFIQLSFAAFHFTTTWLVLWVISRERFAFFTPKNVSITQMLPLSVVMTLNIIFPNLSLAFSTITFYQVARVLVTPCVAILDYTLYRVTVSGMASSTLVVACLGVAMVSYYDSRPSDDANVKTTSQIGIVFALVGVFFSSLYTVWIAAFRKKLSISSMQLLLNQAPLSAFLLLYFIPWVDEFPVIKDVSISHWILIPFSGILAMLINISQFFIIAETGPIASTVVGHTKTCTIVVLSWAISGRVATDMSVVGLLTALAGIFRDNGIWWRSLAEWD
;
A
#
# COMPACT_ATOMS: atom_id res chain seq x y z
N MET A 1 61.72 -18.11 -0.75
CA MET A 1 61.35 -18.46 0.64
C MET A 1 60.25 -17.54 1.19
N ILE A 2 60.38 -16.21 1.06
CA ILE A 2 59.37 -15.21 1.48
C ILE A 2 58.05 -15.37 0.69
N GLN A 3 58.11 -15.57 -0.64
CA GLN A 3 56.93 -15.89 -1.45
C GLN A 3 56.20 -17.16 -0.97
N ALA A 4 56.92 -18.24 -0.63
CA ALA A 4 56.32 -19.49 -0.14
C ALA A 4 55.71 -19.36 1.28
N LEU A 5 56.28 -18.49 2.12
CA LEU A 5 55.72 -18.11 3.42
C LEU A 5 54.47 -17.25 3.26
N PHE A 6 54.46 -16.32 2.30
CA PHE A 6 53.31 -15.50 1.93
C PHE A 6 52.16 -16.38 1.40
N THR A 7 52.44 -17.32 0.48
CA THR A 7 51.44 -18.28 -0.02
C THR A 7 50.87 -19.14 1.10
N ARG A 8 51.70 -19.61 2.05
CA ARG A 8 51.24 -20.36 3.22
C ARG A 8 50.33 -19.52 4.13
N ARG A 9 50.71 -18.28 4.45
CA ARG A 9 49.92 -17.39 5.32
C ARG A 9 48.57 -17.01 4.70
N VAL A 10 48.55 -16.71 3.39
CA VAL A 10 47.32 -16.45 2.63
C VAL A 10 46.45 -17.70 2.53
N LEU A 11 47.05 -18.88 2.36
CA LEU A 11 46.33 -20.15 2.37
C LEU A 11 45.72 -20.45 3.76
N TYR A 12 46.44 -20.20 4.85
CA TYR A 12 45.93 -20.35 6.22
C TYR A 12 44.80 -19.35 6.53
N ALA A 13 44.89 -18.12 6.05
CA ALA A 13 43.84 -17.12 6.18
C ALA A 13 42.58 -17.50 5.35
N ALA A 14 42.77 -18.00 4.12
CA ALA A 14 41.68 -18.51 3.29
C ALA A 14 41.03 -19.78 3.87
N LEU A 15 41.82 -20.68 4.47
CA LEU A 15 41.35 -21.87 5.18
C LEU A 15 40.64 -21.52 6.49
N SER A 16 41.10 -20.51 7.22
CA SER A 16 40.42 -19.92 8.39
C SER A 16 39.08 -19.30 8.01
N LEU A 17 39.00 -18.66 6.84
CA LEU A 17 37.76 -18.15 6.26
C LEU A 17 36.82 -19.25 5.78
N ALA A 18 37.35 -20.29 5.12
CA ALA A 18 36.59 -21.46 4.76
C ALA A 18 36.08 -22.17 6.02
N LEU A 19 36.85 -22.18 7.12
CA LEU A 19 36.45 -22.72 8.41
C LEU A 19 35.40 -21.84 9.10
N THR A 20 35.50 -20.51 9.05
CA THR A 20 34.45 -19.60 9.57
C THR A 20 33.20 -19.61 8.68
N TRP A 21 33.34 -19.83 7.38
CA TRP A 21 32.24 -20.08 6.44
C TRP A 21 31.60 -21.45 6.70
N VAL A 22 32.39 -22.49 6.97
CA VAL A 22 31.91 -23.82 7.42
C VAL A 22 31.25 -23.72 8.80
N LEU A 23 31.77 -22.90 9.72
CA LEU A 23 31.16 -22.67 11.03
C LEU A 23 29.84 -21.88 10.92
N ALA A 24 29.77 -20.90 10.03
CA ALA A 24 28.53 -20.23 9.63
C ALA A 24 27.56 -21.19 8.93
N LEU A 25 28.08 -22.19 8.18
CA LEU A 25 27.31 -23.28 7.58
C LEU A 25 26.86 -24.33 8.61
N THR A 26 27.57 -24.53 9.71
CA THR A 26 27.11 -25.39 10.82
C THR A 26 26.01 -24.70 11.63
N TYR A 27 26.05 -23.36 11.76
CA TYR A 27 24.90 -22.59 12.25
C TYR A 27 23.71 -22.66 11.28
N ARG A 28 24.00 -22.84 9.99
CA ARG A 28 23.03 -23.14 8.94
C ARG A 28 22.42 -24.53 9.08
N GLU A 29 22.94 -25.55 9.80
CA GLU A 29 22.12 -26.77 9.97
C GLU A 29 20.84 -26.50 10.78
N SER A 30 20.90 -25.62 11.78
CA SER A 30 19.68 -25.16 12.48
C SER A 30 18.78 -24.33 11.56
N LEU A 31 19.36 -23.47 10.72
CA LEU A 31 18.60 -22.61 9.81
C LEU A 31 18.05 -23.35 8.57
N PHE A 32 18.81 -24.29 8.01
CA PHE A 32 18.41 -25.18 6.91
C PHE A 32 17.51 -26.28 7.43
N ASN A 33 17.59 -26.74 8.68
CA ASN A 33 16.56 -27.62 9.24
C ASN A 33 15.33 -26.83 9.65
N THR A 34 15.41 -25.53 9.94
CA THR A 34 14.23 -24.66 10.11
C THR A 34 13.58 -24.37 8.76
N VAL A 35 14.37 -23.98 7.75
CA VAL A 35 13.93 -23.71 6.37
C VAL A 35 13.53 -24.99 5.65
N LYS A 36 14.25 -26.11 5.81
CA LYS A 36 13.83 -27.43 5.34
C LYS A 36 12.66 -27.91 6.17
N SER A 37 12.57 -27.72 7.49
CA SER A 37 11.31 -28.04 8.20
C SER A 37 10.15 -27.16 7.74
N GLN A 38 10.38 -25.94 7.26
CA GLN A 38 9.36 -25.06 6.66
C GLN A 38 9.08 -25.37 5.16
N LEU A 39 10.05 -25.90 4.41
CA LEU A 39 9.94 -26.34 3.00
C LEU A 39 9.64 -27.85 2.85
N THR A 40 9.77 -28.63 3.91
CA THR A 40 9.37 -30.05 4.02
C THR A 40 8.16 -30.19 4.93
N SER A 41 7.79 -29.18 5.72
CA SER A 41 6.39 -29.02 6.18
C SER A 41 5.46 -28.58 5.06
N SER A 42 5.96 -28.22 3.87
CA SER A 42 5.15 -28.17 2.65
C SER A 42 5.10 -29.53 1.93
N THR A 43 5.32 -30.63 2.67
CA THR A 43 4.65 -31.90 2.39
C THR A 43 3.49 -32.07 3.37
N THR A 44 2.69 -31.04 3.59
CA THR A 44 1.29 -31.22 3.98
C THR A 44 0.56 -31.68 2.74
N SER A 45 0.13 -32.94 2.73
CA SER A 45 -1.12 -33.41 2.14
C SER A 45 -1.74 -32.47 1.10
N GLY A 46 -1.14 -32.37 -0.09
CA GLY A 46 -1.66 -31.50 -1.15
C GLY A 46 -3.10 -31.89 -1.49
N ILE A 47 -3.92 -30.93 -1.90
CA ILE A 47 -5.32 -31.19 -2.24
C ILE A 47 -5.40 -32.22 -3.37
N LEU A 48 -6.22 -33.25 -3.19
CA LEU A 48 -6.37 -34.29 -4.22
C LEU A 48 -7.27 -33.77 -5.34
N ILE A 49 -6.67 -33.08 -6.31
CA ILE A 49 -7.34 -32.67 -7.54
C ILE A 49 -7.59 -33.92 -8.41
N LYS A 50 -8.86 -34.21 -8.69
CA LYS A 50 -9.29 -35.28 -9.62
C LYS A 50 -9.73 -34.65 -10.94
N ASP A 51 -11.03 -34.68 -11.23
CA ASP A 51 -11.59 -34.20 -12.49
C ASP A 51 -12.10 -32.75 -12.45
N LYS A 52 -12.32 -32.20 -11.26
CA LYS A 52 -12.88 -30.86 -11.08
C LYS A 52 -12.24 -30.10 -9.91
N VAL A 53 -12.09 -28.78 -10.06
CA VAL A 53 -11.49 -27.88 -9.06
C VAL A 53 -12.07 -26.48 -9.20
N ALA A 54 -12.23 -25.77 -8.09
CA ALA A 54 -12.59 -24.36 -8.10
C ALA A 54 -11.35 -23.51 -7.79
N THR A 55 -11.24 -22.35 -8.42
CA THR A 55 -10.08 -21.46 -8.27
C THR A 55 -10.51 -20.01 -8.14
N ILE A 56 -9.81 -19.31 -7.25
CA ILE A 56 -9.89 -17.87 -7.05
C ILE A 56 -8.47 -17.32 -6.94
N THR A 57 -8.24 -16.15 -7.52
CA THR A 57 -6.96 -15.46 -7.45
C THR A 57 -7.18 -14.03 -7.00
N ASP A 58 -6.55 -13.64 -5.90
CA ASP A 58 -6.55 -12.26 -5.43
C ASP A 58 -5.26 -11.97 -4.66
N THR A 59 -4.56 -10.90 -5.05
CA THR A 59 -3.32 -10.45 -4.39
C THR A 59 -3.59 -9.37 -3.33
N LEU A 60 -4.80 -8.82 -3.28
CA LEU A 60 -5.21 -7.77 -2.34
C LEU A 60 -6.14 -8.38 -1.29
N PHE A 61 -5.72 -8.35 -0.03
CA PHE A 61 -6.59 -8.81 1.04
C PHE A 61 -7.77 -7.85 1.24
N THR A 62 -8.99 -8.39 1.20
CA THR A 62 -10.16 -7.73 1.75
C THR A 62 -10.77 -8.60 2.85
N PRO A 63 -11.37 -8.02 3.91
CA PRO A 63 -12.00 -8.80 4.99
C PRO A 63 -13.10 -9.78 4.51
N ARG A 64 -13.62 -9.58 3.29
CA ARG A 64 -14.65 -10.42 2.67
C ARG A 64 -14.10 -11.70 2.03
N LEU A 65 -12.79 -11.77 1.77
CA LEU A 65 -12.19 -12.86 0.98
C LEU A 65 -12.28 -14.22 1.69
N ILE A 66 -11.97 -14.29 2.98
CA ILE A 66 -12.10 -15.53 3.79
C ILE A 66 -13.57 -16.00 3.85
N PRO A 67 -14.54 -15.16 4.25
CA PRO A 67 -15.97 -15.55 4.22
C PRO A 67 -16.44 -16.00 2.83
N LEU A 68 -16.01 -15.33 1.77
CA LEU A 68 -16.38 -15.67 0.39
C LEU A 68 -15.92 -17.07 0.02
N ILE A 69 -14.64 -17.39 0.24
CA ILE A 69 -14.10 -18.70 -0.11
C ILE A 69 -14.77 -19.80 0.73
N LEU A 70 -14.99 -19.57 2.02
CA LEU A 70 -15.71 -20.50 2.89
C LEU A 70 -17.16 -20.71 2.45
N HIS A 71 -17.82 -19.67 1.94
CA HIS A 71 -19.16 -19.78 1.34
C HIS A 71 -19.14 -20.67 0.10
N TYR A 72 -18.20 -20.47 -0.83
CA TYR A 72 -18.06 -21.36 -2.00
C TYR A 72 -17.77 -22.81 -1.59
N ARG A 73 -16.91 -23.03 -0.60
CA ARG A 73 -16.67 -24.37 -0.04
C ARG A 73 -17.96 -25.01 0.47
N ALA A 74 -18.79 -24.25 1.19
CA ALA A 74 -20.05 -24.75 1.74
C ALA A 74 -21.07 -25.09 0.64
N VAL A 75 -21.18 -24.27 -0.40
CA VAL A 75 -22.16 -24.48 -1.49
C VAL A 75 -21.73 -25.58 -2.45
N LEU A 76 -20.44 -25.65 -2.81
CA LEU A 76 -19.92 -26.66 -3.75
C LEU A 76 -19.75 -28.04 -3.10
N GLY A 77 -19.53 -28.07 -1.78
CA GLY A 77 -19.30 -29.30 -1.03
C GLY A 77 -17.92 -29.93 -1.27
N PRO A 78 -17.65 -31.10 -0.64
CA PRO A 78 -16.32 -31.69 -0.58
C PRO A 78 -15.80 -32.22 -1.92
N SER A 79 -16.66 -32.35 -2.93
CA SER A 79 -16.27 -32.83 -4.27
C SER A 79 -15.54 -31.76 -5.11
N TRP A 80 -15.59 -30.50 -4.68
CA TRP A 80 -14.97 -29.35 -5.34
C TRP A 80 -13.86 -28.77 -4.44
N PRO A 81 -12.62 -29.27 -4.58
CA PRO A 81 -11.48 -28.65 -3.92
C PRO A 81 -11.30 -27.21 -4.40
N ILE A 82 -10.91 -26.29 -3.50
CA ILE A 82 -10.65 -24.89 -3.84
C ILE A 82 -9.15 -24.59 -3.78
N VAL A 83 -8.59 -24.11 -4.88
CA VAL A 83 -7.22 -23.57 -4.92
C VAL A 83 -7.29 -22.05 -4.90
N PHE A 84 -6.77 -21.43 -3.86
CA PHE A 84 -6.70 -19.98 -3.71
C PHE A 84 -5.29 -19.48 -4.02
N PHE A 85 -5.15 -18.63 -5.03
CA PHE A 85 -3.88 -18.01 -5.40
C PHE A 85 -3.77 -16.59 -4.83
N THR A 86 -2.66 -16.29 -4.13
CA THR A 86 -2.38 -14.97 -3.56
C THR A 86 -0.89 -14.64 -3.57
N SER A 87 -0.51 -13.38 -3.34
CA SER A 87 0.90 -13.01 -3.14
C SER A 87 1.42 -13.54 -1.80
N GLN A 88 2.75 -13.74 -1.73
CA GLN A 88 3.43 -14.13 -0.48
C GLN A 88 3.15 -13.12 0.65
N THR A 89 3.18 -11.83 0.34
CA THR A 89 2.93 -10.75 1.31
C THR A 89 1.54 -10.82 1.91
N THR A 90 0.52 -11.09 1.09
CA THR A 90 -0.86 -11.21 1.54
C THR A 90 -1.07 -12.51 2.31
N PHE A 91 -0.42 -13.60 1.88
CA PHE A 91 -0.45 -14.88 2.59
C PHE A 91 0.11 -14.75 4.01
N ASP A 92 1.35 -14.27 4.15
CA ASP A 92 2.04 -14.18 5.43
C ASP A 92 1.27 -13.31 6.44
N LYS A 93 0.64 -12.24 5.95
CA LYS A 93 -0.07 -11.28 6.79
C LYS A 93 -1.47 -11.74 7.20
N HIS A 94 -2.18 -12.49 6.35
CA HIS A 94 -3.61 -12.73 6.53
C HIS A 94 -4.04 -14.20 6.50
N PHE A 95 -3.25 -15.09 5.93
CA PHE A 95 -3.62 -16.49 5.70
C PHE A 95 -2.65 -17.51 6.29
N ALA A 96 -1.49 -17.07 6.80
CA ALA A 96 -0.58 -17.92 7.56
C ALA A 96 -1.29 -18.53 8.79
N PRO A 97 -0.89 -19.73 9.25
CA PRO A 97 -1.58 -20.43 10.35
C PRO A 97 -1.70 -19.62 11.65
N ASP A 98 -0.79 -18.69 11.88
CA ASP A 98 -0.67 -17.77 13.02
C ASP A 98 -1.16 -16.34 12.71
N ALA A 99 -1.63 -16.07 11.48
CA ALA A 99 -2.08 -14.75 11.09
C ALA A 99 -3.37 -14.35 11.84
N PRO A 100 -3.50 -13.10 12.33
CA PRO A 100 -4.65 -12.63 13.11
C PRO A 100 -5.98 -12.72 12.35
N SER A 101 -5.94 -12.70 11.02
CA SER A 101 -7.12 -12.71 10.16
C SER A 101 -7.71 -14.12 9.94
N THR A 102 -7.04 -15.20 10.39
CA THR A 102 -7.50 -16.57 10.13
C THR A 102 -8.53 -17.06 11.14
N SER A 103 -9.71 -17.47 10.66
CA SER A 103 -10.75 -18.07 11.50
C SER A 103 -10.48 -19.55 11.78
N ALA A 104 -11.13 -20.11 12.82
CA ALA A 104 -11.08 -21.55 13.07
C ALA A 104 -11.63 -22.37 11.88
N ALA A 105 -12.68 -21.87 11.23
CA ALA A 105 -13.27 -22.48 10.04
C ALA A 105 -12.30 -22.51 8.85
N TRP A 106 -11.51 -21.44 8.65
CA TRP A 106 -10.45 -21.39 7.64
C TRP A 106 -9.38 -22.44 7.92
N ARG A 107 -8.86 -22.49 9.16
CA ARG A 107 -7.84 -23.48 9.55
C ARG A 107 -8.33 -24.92 9.38
N GLN A 108 -9.59 -25.18 9.71
CA GLN A 108 -10.21 -26.50 9.49
C GLN A 108 -10.30 -26.86 8.00
N ALA A 109 -10.68 -25.90 7.15
CA ALA A 109 -10.78 -26.11 5.71
C ALA A 109 -9.41 -26.32 5.02
N ILE A 110 -8.34 -25.74 5.57
CA ILE A 110 -6.96 -26.07 5.14
C ILE A 110 -6.57 -27.47 5.64
N ALA A 111 -6.86 -27.79 6.91
CA ALA A 111 -6.47 -29.04 7.54
C ALA A 111 -7.17 -30.28 6.95
N ASP A 112 -8.43 -30.15 6.53
CA ASP A 112 -9.17 -31.23 5.87
C ASP A 112 -8.87 -31.33 4.36
N GLY A 113 -8.00 -30.45 3.84
CA GLY A 113 -7.59 -30.44 2.44
C GLY A 113 -8.71 -30.03 1.48
N SER A 114 -9.72 -29.28 1.93
CA SER A 114 -10.75 -28.73 1.04
C SER A 114 -10.36 -27.39 0.40
N ILE A 115 -9.45 -26.65 1.04
CA ILE A 115 -8.85 -25.42 0.51
C ILE A 115 -7.33 -25.58 0.52
N GLU A 116 -6.69 -25.19 -0.58
CA GLU A 116 -5.23 -25.05 -0.66
C GLU A 116 -4.88 -23.62 -1.09
N THR A 117 -3.97 -22.97 -0.37
CA THR A 117 -3.44 -21.66 -0.76
C THR A 117 -2.12 -21.82 -1.50
N ARG A 118 -2.01 -21.23 -2.70
CA ARG A 118 -0.81 -21.22 -3.53
C ARG A 118 -0.33 -19.81 -3.77
N ILE A 119 0.99 -19.67 -3.92
CA ILE A 119 1.61 -18.37 -4.10
C ILE A 119 1.77 -18.07 -5.59
N ILE A 120 1.24 -16.92 -6.00
CA ILE A 120 1.43 -16.39 -7.35
C ILE A 120 2.79 -15.68 -7.45
N SER A 121 3.45 -15.83 -8.60
CA SER A 121 4.67 -15.10 -8.93
C SER A 121 4.44 -13.58 -8.94
N SER A 122 5.42 -12.81 -8.47
CA SER A 122 5.35 -11.34 -8.45
C SER A 122 5.35 -10.70 -9.85
N GLU A 123 5.54 -11.49 -10.91
CA GLU A 123 5.45 -11.02 -12.30
C GLU A 123 4.01 -10.73 -12.75
N PHE A 124 3.01 -11.36 -12.13
CA PHE A 124 1.61 -11.15 -12.48
C PHE A 124 1.03 -9.95 -11.72
N ASN A 125 0.79 -8.85 -12.44
CA ASN A 125 0.16 -7.66 -11.87
C ASN A 125 -1.39 -7.73 -11.95
N LEU A 126 -2.02 -8.28 -10.93
CA LEU A 126 -3.48 -8.41 -10.86
C LEU A 126 -4.24 -7.12 -10.51
N THR A 127 -3.54 -6.01 -10.27
CA THR A 127 -4.18 -4.70 -9.97
C THR A 127 -4.73 -4.02 -11.21
N SER A 128 -4.31 -4.45 -12.41
CA SER A 128 -4.75 -3.87 -13.69
C SER A 128 -5.58 -4.86 -14.49
N ARG A 129 -6.55 -4.35 -15.27
CA ARG A 129 -7.33 -5.20 -16.18
C ARG A 129 -6.42 -5.95 -17.15
N LYS A 130 -5.39 -5.31 -17.70
CA LYS A 130 -4.43 -5.95 -18.61
C LYS A 130 -3.73 -7.13 -17.93
N GLY A 131 -3.19 -6.93 -16.73
CA GLY A 131 -2.48 -8.00 -16.02
C GLY A 131 -3.37 -9.17 -15.59
N VAL A 132 -4.65 -8.93 -15.29
CA VAL A 132 -5.63 -10.03 -15.10
C VAL A 132 -5.83 -10.84 -16.38
N ASN A 133 -5.96 -10.19 -17.54
CA ASN A 133 -6.09 -10.91 -18.81
C ASN A 133 -4.82 -11.67 -19.18
N SER A 134 -3.64 -11.08 -18.96
CA SER A 134 -2.35 -11.76 -19.14
C SER A 134 -2.23 -12.98 -18.23
N TYR A 135 -2.65 -12.89 -16.97
CA TYR A 135 -2.64 -14.00 -16.03
C TYR A 135 -3.56 -15.15 -16.45
N PHE A 136 -4.80 -14.88 -16.87
CA PHE A 136 -5.71 -15.92 -17.34
C PHE A 136 -5.31 -16.50 -18.71
N SER A 137 -4.51 -15.77 -19.48
CA SER A 137 -3.91 -16.21 -20.74
C SER A 137 -2.55 -16.88 -20.56
N ASP A 138 -2.08 -17.09 -19.32
CA ASP A 138 -0.79 -17.72 -19.06
C ASP A 138 -0.94 -19.24 -18.84
N PRO A 139 -0.12 -20.09 -19.48
CA PRO A 139 -0.16 -21.54 -19.25
C PRO A 139 0.01 -21.94 -17.79
N TRP A 140 0.79 -21.18 -17.01
CA TRP A 140 1.17 -21.49 -15.64
C TRP A 140 -0.06 -21.75 -14.75
N LEU A 141 -1.06 -20.86 -14.78
CA LEU A 141 -2.29 -21.00 -13.98
C LEU A 141 -2.96 -22.35 -14.25
N TRP A 142 -3.16 -22.68 -15.52
CA TRP A 142 -3.88 -23.88 -15.93
C TRP A 142 -3.06 -25.16 -15.74
N GLU A 143 -1.73 -25.07 -15.71
CA GLU A 143 -0.84 -26.18 -15.36
C GLU A 143 -0.87 -26.48 -13.85
N GLN A 144 -0.99 -25.45 -12.99
CA GLN A 144 -1.15 -25.65 -11.55
C GLN A 144 -2.44 -26.42 -11.21
N LEU A 145 -3.49 -26.29 -12.02
CA LEU A 145 -4.80 -26.92 -11.76
C LEU A 145 -4.91 -28.35 -12.31
N ALA A 146 -3.83 -28.93 -12.84
CA ALA A 146 -3.82 -30.33 -13.26
C ALA A 146 -4.03 -31.29 -12.06
N PRO A 147 -4.68 -32.45 -12.25
CA PRO A 147 -5.20 -33.01 -13.51
C PRO A 147 -6.63 -32.59 -13.88
N ALA A 148 -7.26 -31.63 -13.19
CA ALA A 148 -8.69 -31.30 -13.37
C ALA A 148 -9.08 -31.06 -14.84
N LYS A 149 -10.18 -31.65 -15.29
CA LYS A 149 -10.76 -31.35 -16.59
C LYS A 149 -11.59 -30.07 -16.53
N HIS A 150 -12.35 -29.89 -15.46
CA HIS A 150 -13.29 -28.79 -15.27
C HIS A 150 -12.81 -27.83 -14.18
N VAL A 151 -12.67 -26.55 -14.51
CA VAL A 151 -12.21 -25.52 -13.58
C VAL A 151 -13.30 -24.48 -13.40
N LEU A 152 -13.81 -24.35 -12.18
CA LEU A 152 -14.71 -23.25 -11.80
C LEU A 152 -13.87 -22.05 -11.37
N VAL A 153 -13.86 -21.01 -12.18
CA VAL A 153 -13.21 -19.73 -11.86
C VAL A 153 -14.23 -18.79 -11.23
N PHE A 154 -13.91 -18.23 -10.06
CA PHE A 154 -14.70 -17.18 -9.43
C PHE A 154 -13.81 -16.04 -8.91
N GLN A 155 -14.21 -14.80 -9.18
CA GLN A 155 -13.53 -13.60 -8.71
C GLN A 155 -14.12 -13.10 -7.39
N ALA A 156 -13.41 -12.20 -6.70
CA ALA A 156 -13.85 -11.64 -5.42
C ALA A 156 -15.19 -10.87 -5.49
N ASP A 157 -15.63 -10.48 -6.70
CA ASP A 157 -16.90 -9.83 -7.00
C ASP A 157 -17.96 -10.77 -7.61
N ALA A 158 -17.75 -12.09 -7.55
CA ALA A 158 -18.70 -13.13 -7.93
C ALA A 158 -19.31 -13.83 -6.71
N MET A 159 -20.55 -14.29 -6.84
CA MET A 159 -21.27 -15.00 -5.78
C MET A 159 -22.03 -16.20 -6.34
N LEU A 160 -21.94 -17.33 -5.66
CA LEU A 160 -22.73 -18.53 -5.93
C LEU A 160 -23.94 -18.58 -4.98
N CYS A 161 -25.12 -18.92 -5.49
CA CYS A 161 -26.37 -18.96 -4.73
C CYS A 161 -26.60 -20.34 -4.11
N ALA A 162 -26.66 -20.38 -2.78
CA ALA A 162 -26.93 -21.61 -2.04
C ALA A 162 -28.33 -22.20 -2.29
N ASN A 163 -29.31 -21.38 -2.68
CA ASN A 163 -30.69 -21.79 -2.93
C ASN A 163 -31.01 -22.00 -4.43
N ALA A 164 -29.97 -22.06 -5.28
CA ALA A 164 -30.17 -22.29 -6.71
C ALA A 164 -30.73 -23.69 -6.98
N ARG A 165 -31.63 -23.80 -7.97
CA ARG A 165 -32.27 -25.08 -8.32
C ARG A 165 -31.33 -26.10 -9.00
N LYS A 166 -30.25 -25.60 -9.60
CA LYS A 166 -29.22 -26.39 -10.29
C LYS A 166 -27.90 -26.25 -9.54
N ALA A 167 -27.07 -27.28 -9.58
CA ALA A 167 -25.70 -27.28 -9.06
C ALA A 167 -24.70 -26.92 -10.16
N VAL A 168 -23.44 -26.63 -9.79
CA VAL A 168 -22.36 -26.43 -10.77
C VAL A 168 -22.11 -27.69 -11.61
N ASP A 169 -22.29 -28.87 -11.01
CA ASP A 169 -22.15 -30.18 -11.67
C ASP A 169 -23.09 -30.35 -12.88
N ASP A 170 -24.25 -29.68 -12.89
CA ASP A 170 -25.21 -29.74 -14.00
C ASP A 170 -24.71 -29.03 -15.27
N TYR A 171 -23.57 -28.34 -15.21
CA TYR A 171 -22.99 -27.58 -16.32
C TYR A 171 -21.65 -28.14 -16.82
N LEU A 172 -21.21 -29.30 -16.31
CA LEU A 172 -19.93 -29.93 -16.70
C LEU A 172 -19.88 -30.38 -18.17
N GLU A 173 -21.03 -30.45 -18.86
CA GLU A 173 -21.08 -30.73 -20.30
C GLU A 173 -20.51 -29.59 -21.17
N TRP A 174 -20.48 -28.36 -20.65
CA TRP A 174 -20.05 -27.18 -21.39
C TRP A 174 -18.53 -26.95 -21.26
N ASP A 175 -17.88 -26.67 -22.38
CA ASP A 175 -16.44 -26.40 -22.40
C ASP A 175 -16.10 -25.00 -21.85
N PHE A 176 -17.01 -24.04 -22.04
CA PHE A 176 -16.95 -22.72 -21.41
C PHE A 176 -18.35 -22.16 -21.23
N ILE A 177 -18.70 -21.87 -19.98
CA ILE A 177 -19.95 -21.21 -19.61
C ILE A 177 -19.67 -20.11 -18.57
N GLY A 178 -20.32 -18.97 -18.75
CA GLY A 178 -20.23 -17.80 -17.88
C GLY A 178 -21.35 -16.82 -18.22
N ALA A 179 -21.32 -15.62 -17.66
CA ALA A 179 -22.35 -14.62 -17.98
C ALA A 179 -22.21 -14.19 -19.46
N PRO A 180 -23.26 -14.25 -20.30
CA PRO A 180 -23.13 -13.92 -21.72
C PRO A 180 -22.78 -12.43 -21.91
N LEU A 181 -21.79 -12.16 -22.75
CA LEU A 181 -21.37 -10.78 -23.08
C LEU A 181 -22.13 -10.21 -24.29
N ASN A 182 -22.73 -11.09 -25.09
CA ASN A 182 -23.47 -10.77 -26.30
C ASN A 182 -24.63 -11.77 -26.47
N ASP A 183 -25.69 -11.36 -27.15
CA ASP A 183 -26.93 -12.11 -27.37
C ASP A 183 -26.87 -13.15 -28.49
N THR A 184 -25.91 -13.04 -29.41
CA THR A 184 -25.82 -13.87 -30.63
C THR A 184 -24.50 -14.60 -30.79
N ARG A 185 -23.42 -14.08 -30.20
CA ARG A 185 -22.07 -14.57 -30.46
C ARG A 185 -21.57 -15.69 -29.56
N GLN A 186 -22.33 -16.22 -28.59
CA GLN A 186 -21.82 -17.24 -27.64
C GLN A 186 -20.43 -16.88 -27.05
N VAL A 187 -20.35 -15.67 -26.50
CA VAL A 187 -19.17 -15.16 -25.81
C VAL A 187 -19.53 -14.91 -24.35
N PHE A 188 -18.66 -15.32 -23.44
CA PHE A 188 -18.96 -15.35 -22.01
C PHE A 188 -17.95 -14.56 -21.20
N ASN A 189 -18.39 -14.06 -20.05
CA ASN A 189 -17.52 -13.38 -19.11
C ASN A 189 -16.81 -14.37 -18.19
N GLY A 190 -15.54 -14.11 -17.94
CA GLY A 190 -14.66 -14.99 -17.18
C GLY A 190 -14.80 -14.95 -15.64
N GLY A 191 -15.50 -13.97 -15.06
CA GLY A 191 -15.42 -13.68 -13.62
C GLY A 191 -16.22 -14.60 -12.70
N LEU A 192 -17.26 -15.24 -13.22
CA LEU A 192 -17.84 -16.47 -12.67
C LEU A 192 -18.08 -17.39 -13.85
N SER A 193 -17.18 -18.36 -14.03
CA SER A 193 -17.18 -19.22 -15.21
C SER A 193 -16.70 -20.63 -14.92
N LEU A 194 -17.19 -21.59 -15.69
CA LEU A 194 -16.70 -22.96 -15.72
C LEU A 194 -15.97 -23.17 -17.05
N ARG A 195 -14.74 -23.67 -17.01
CA ARG A 195 -13.86 -23.79 -18.17
C ARG A 195 -13.20 -25.16 -18.28
N ASN A 196 -13.05 -25.67 -19.51
CA ASN A 196 -12.34 -26.91 -19.84
C ASN A 196 -10.83 -26.65 -19.91
N ARG A 197 -10.10 -27.04 -18.85
CA ARG A 197 -8.65 -26.78 -18.70
C ARG A 197 -7.80 -27.33 -19.85
N PRO A 198 -7.95 -28.60 -20.30
CA PRO A 198 -7.23 -29.09 -21.48
C PRO A 198 -7.40 -28.22 -22.72
N MET A 199 -8.62 -27.77 -23.02
CA MET A 199 -8.89 -26.91 -24.18
C MET A 199 -8.33 -25.50 -23.99
N MET A 200 -8.44 -24.92 -22.79
CA MET A 200 -7.79 -23.64 -22.45
C MET A 200 -6.28 -23.69 -22.74
N LEU A 201 -5.61 -24.76 -22.29
CA LEU A 201 -4.18 -24.96 -22.51
C LEU A 201 -3.81 -25.15 -23.97
N ASP A 202 -4.60 -25.88 -24.75
CA ASP A 202 -4.39 -26.02 -26.20
C ASP A 202 -4.44 -24.67 -26.91
N ILE A 203 -5.43 -23.84 -26.56
CA ILE A 203 -5.60 -22.50 -27.13
C ILE A 203 -4.41 -21.61 -26.77
N ILE A 204 -4.12 -21.48 -25.48
CA ILE A 204 -3.06 -20.60 -24.95
C ILE A 204 -1.67 -21.00 -25.46
N LYS A 205 -1.40 -22.30 -25.65
CA LYS A 205 -0.10 -22.74 -26.20
C LYS A 205 0.04 -22.47 -27.70
N SER A 206 -1.07 -22.30 -28.41
CA SER A 206 -1.08 -22.09 -29.86
C SER A 206 -1.13 -20.61 -30.27
N ARG A 207 -1.74 -19.75 -29.44
CA ARG A 207 -2.08 -18.37 -29.73
C ARG A 207 -1.78 -17.52 -28.50
N ASP A 208 -1.21 -16.35 -28.72
CA ASP A 208 -0.93 -15.38 -27.66
C ASP A 208 -1.98 -14.26 -27.67
N TRP A 209 -2.70 -14.10 -26.55
CA TRP A 209 -3.75 -13.10 -26.39
C TRP A 209 -3.22 -11.68 -26.63
N TRP A 210 -2.01 -11.38 -26.15
CA TRP A 210 -1.43 -10.04 -26.27
C TRP A 210 -1.14 -9.69 -27.73
N THR A 211 -0.59 -10.63 -28.49
CA THR A 211 -0.33 -10.47 -29.91
C THR A 211 -1.62 -10.25 -30.68
N ASP A 212 -2.61 -11.12 -30.48
CA ASP A 212 -3.88 -11.07 -31.23
C ASP A 212 -4.66 -9.78 -30.99
N THR A 213 -4.77 -9.34 -29.73
CA THR A 213 -5.51 -8.13 -29.36
C THR A 213 -4.83 -6.83 -29.80
N ASN A 214 -3.52 -6.87 -30.08
CA ASN A 214 -2.74 -5.74 -30.59
C ASN A 214 -2.54 -5.77 -32.11
N THR A 215 -2.95 -6.83 -32.81
CA THR A 215 -2.97 -6.85 -34.28
C THR A 215 -4.09 -5.97 -34.83
N LYS A 216 -4.02 -5.58 -36.12
CA LYS A 216 -5.09 -4.82 -36.81
C LYS A 216 -6.38 -5.64 -37.04
N ASP A 217 -6.49 -6.82 -36.46
CA ASP A 217 -7.70 -7.64 -36.56
C ASP A 217 -8.82 -7.00 -35.72
N ALA A 218 -9.87 -6.55 -36.40
CA ALA A 218 -10.99 -5.86 -35.79
C ALA A 218 -11.81 -6.77 -34.84
N GLU A 219 -11.67 -8.10 -34.92
CA GLU A 219 -12.45 -9.02 -34.10
C GLU A 219 -12.03 -9.05 -32.62
N TYR A 220 -10.73 -8.87 -32.34
CA TYR A 220 -10.16 -9.00 -31.00
C TYR A 220 -9.79 -7.66 -30.35
N GLN A 221 -9.80 -6.58 -31.13
CA GLN A 221 -9.35 -5.26 -30.67
C GLN A 221 -10.18 -4.76 -29.48
N GLY A 222 -9.52 -4.52 -28.34
CA GLY A 222 -10.15 -3.95 -27.13
C GLY A 222 -10.96 -4.93 -26.27
N HIS A 223 -11.00 -6.22 -26.64
CA HIS A 223 -11.69 -7.26 -25.89
C HIS A 223 -10.79 -7.97 -24.86
N GLY A 224 -11.39 -8.58 -23.83
CA GLY A 224 -10.66 -9.34 -22.79
C GLY A 224 -10.30 -10.76 -23.23
N GLU A 225 -9.51 -11.44 -22.41
CA GLU A 225 -9.14 -12.86 -22.53
C GLU A 225 -10.38 -13.74 -22.65
N ASP A 226 -11.42 -13.47 -21.86
CA ASP A 226 -12.66 -14.24 -21.83
C ASP A 226 -13.42 -14.23 -23.17
N TYR A 227 -13.49 -13.07 -23.81
CA TYR A 227 -14.05 -12.93 -25.16
C TYR A 227 -13.17 -13.64 -26.19
N TRP A 228 -11.86 -13.39 -26.16
CA TRP A 228 -10.88 -14.01 -27.06
C TRP A 228 -10.95 -15.55 -26.98
N MET A 229 -10.96 -16.09 -25.76
CA MET A 229 -11.08 -17.51 -25.49
C MET A 229 -12.39 -18.09 -26.02
N SER A 230 -13.51 -17.40 -25.80
CA SER A 230 -14.82 -17.85 -26.30
C SER A 230 -14.86 -17.98 -27.83
N VAL A 231 -14.21 -17.06 -28.55
CA VAL A 231 -14.12 -17.09 -30.02
C VAL A 231 -13.25 -18.27 -30.47
N LEU A 232 -12.05 -18.41 -29.91
CA LEU A 232 -11.11 -19.49 -30.29
C LEU A 232 -11.60 -20.89 -29.92
N MET A 233 -12.37 -21.02 -28.83
CA MET A 233 -13.06 -22.26 -28.50
C MET A 233 -14.12 -22.62 -29.54
N ARG A 234 -14.90 -21.63 -30.00
CA ARG A 234 -15.91 -21.85 -31.05
C ARG A 234 -15.29 -22.30 -32.36
N GLU A 235 -14.19 -21.66 -32.78
CA GLU A 235 -13.44 -22.04 -33.98
C GLU A 235 -12.91 -23.48 -33.93
N ARG A 236 -12.60 -23.96 -32.72
CA ARG A 236 -12.18 -25.34 -32.45
C ARG A 236 -13.33 -26.33 -32.26
N GLY A 237 -14.58 -25.90 -32.46
CA GLY A 237 -15.76 -26.76 -32.31
C GLY A 237 -16.12 -27.12 -30.87
N ALA A 238 -15.79 -26.27 -29.90
CA ALA A 238 -16.15 -26.46 -28.49
C ALA A 238 -17.67 -26.52 -28.28
N HIS A 239 -18.09 -27.30 -27.28
CA HIS A 239 -19.49 -27.35 -26.85
C HIS A 239 -19.82 -26.12 -25.98
N LEU A 240 -20.40 -25.10 -26.62
CA LEU A 240 -20.77 -23.83 -25.98
C LEU A 240 -22.29 -23.69 -25.82
N PRO A 241 -22.77 -23.17 -24.68
CA PRO A 241 -24.20 -23.07 -24.40
C PRO A 241 -24.89 -22.00 -25.24
N SER A 242 -26.21 -22.10 -25.33
CA SER A 242 -27.05 -20.98 -25.77
C SER A 242 -27.05 -19.86 -24.72
N VAL A 243 -27.36 -18.62 -25.12
CA VAL A 243 -27.49 -17.49 -24.18
C VAL A 243 -28.53 -17.79 -23.09
N LYS A 244 -29.63 -18.46 -23.44
CA LYS A 244 -30.66 -18.85 -22.47
C LYS A 244 -30.11 -19.79 -21.40
N GLU A 245 -29.29 -20.77 -21.79
CA GLU A 245 -28.67 -21.70 -20.85
C GLU A 245 -27.60 -21.01 -20.00
N ALA A 246 -26.76 -20.18 -20.61
CA ALA A 246 -25.73 -19.40 -19.90
C ALA A 246 -26.31 -18.46 -18.84
N LEU A 247 -27.50 -17.90 -19.07
CA LEU A 247 -28.23 -17.07 -18.09
C LEU A 247 -28.76 -17.85 -16.88
N THR A 248 -28.84 -19.18 -16.97
CA THR A 248 -29.12 -20.06 -15.81
C THR A 248 -27.85 -20.38 -15.01
N PHE A 249 -26.68 -20.16 -15.59
CA PHE A 249 -25.40 -20.27 -14.89
C PHE A 249 -25.04 -18.98 -14.16
N SER A 250 -24.88 -17.86 -14.90
CA SER A 250 -24.43 -16.59 -14.32
C SER A 250 -25.09 -15.37 -14.96
N LYS A 251 -25.48 -14.39 -14.14
CA LYS A 251 -25.98 -13.09 -14.58
C LYS A 251 -25.07 -11.94 -14.15
N GLN A 252 -24.95 -10.92 -15.03
CA GLN A 252 -24.04 -9.79 -14.84
C GLN A 252 -24.58 -8.49 -15.45
N LEU A 253 -25.06 -8.48 -16.69
CA LEU A 253 -25.44 -7.24 -17.39
C LEU A 253 -26.90 -6.87 -17.11
N PRO A 254 -27.30 -5.59 -17.21
CA PRO A 254 -28.66 -5.15 -16.88
C PRO A 254 -29.76 -5.90 -17.66
N TRP A 255 -29.49 -6.24 -18.93
CA TRP A 255 -30.45 -6.98 -19.75
C TRP A 255 -30.63 -8.44 -19.32
N HIS A 256 -29.69 -9.04 -18.58
CA HIS A 256 -29.80 -10.41 -18.04
C HIS A 256 -30.94 -10.52 -17.02
N PHE A 257 -31.20 -9.44 -16.28
CA PHE A 257 -32.21 -9.39 -15.22
C PHE A 257 -33.63 -9.20 -15.77
N LYS A 258 -33.75 -8.73 -17.02
CA LYS A 258 -35.05 -8.65 -17.74
C LYS A 258 -35.53 -10.00 -18.26
N LEU A 259 -34.62 -10.97 -18.39
CA LEU A 259 -34.92 -12.30 -18.92
C LEU A 259 -35.24 -13.28 -17.77
N PRO A 260 -36.26 -14.15 -17.94
CA PRO A 260 -36.65 -15.12 -16.94
C PRO A 260 -35.54 -16.17 -16.71
N GLY A 261 -35.53 -16.78 -15.53
CA GLY A 261 -34.54 -17.77 -15.13
C GLY A 261 -33.73 -17.30 -13.91
N ASP A 262 -33.61 -18.18 -12.92
CA ASP A 262 -32.83 -17.95 -11.70
C ASP A 262 -31.44 -18.57 -11.91
N PRO A 263 -30.35 -17.79 -11.84
CA PRO A 263 -29.02 -18.33 -12.09
C PRO A 263 -28.47 -19.07 -10.86
N ILE A 264 -27.47 -19.92 -11.07
CA ILE A 264 -26.70 -20.50 -9.94
C ILE A 264 -25.78 -19.49 -9.28
N GLY A 265 -25.44 -18.39 -9.95
CA GLY A 265 -24.66 -17.31 -9.37
C GLY A 265 -24.73 -16.01 -10.15
N TYR A 266 -24.01 -15.02 -9.65
CA TYR A 266 -23.95 -13.69 -10.22
C TYR A 266 -22.52 -13.16 -10.21
N HIS A 267 -22.16 -12.38 -11.22
CA HIS A 267 -20.88 -11.69 -11.29
C HIS A 267 -21.08 -10.17 -11.29
N ARG A 268 -20.24 -9.43 -10.56
CA ARG A 268 -20.34 -7.96 -10.36
C ARG A 268 -21.68 -7.51 -9.78
N VAL A 269 -22.22 -8.29 -8.84
CA VAL A 269 -23.53 -8.07 -8.21
C VAL A 269 -23.62 -6.66 -7.63
N HIS A 270 -22.58 -6.23 -6.91
CA HIS A 270 -22.47 -4.91 -6.29
C HIS A 270 -22.69 -3.76 -7.29
N ARG A 271 -22.21 -3.90 -8.53
CA ARG A 271 -22.37 -2.88 -9.58
C ARG A 271 -23.81 -2.80 -10.10
N GLN A 272 -24.56 -3.89 -10.01
CA GLN A 272 -25.97 -3.95 -10.39
C GLN A 272 -26.90 -3.54 -9.24
N LEU A 273 -26.57 -3.89 -8.00
CA LEU A 273 -27.26 -3.41 -6.80
C LEU A 273 -27.27 -1.86 -6.74
N ARG A 274 -26.23 -1.20 -7.27
CA ARG A 274 -26.15 0.26 -7.42
C ARG A 274 -27.07 0.84 -8.52
N ARG A 275 -27.47 0.06 -9.54
CA ARG A 275 -28.16 0.56 -10.75
C ARG A 275 -29.66 0.21 -10.81
N ASP A 276 -30.08 -0.92 -10.24
CA ASP A 276 -31.47 -1.36 -10.28
C ASP A 276 -31.93 -1.88 -8.91
N LYS A 277 -32.45 -0.95 -8.08
CA LYS A 277 -32.93 -1.24 -6.72
C LYS A 277 -34.10 -2.25 -6.70
N LYS A 278 -34.78 -2.51 -7.82
CA LYS A 278 -35.90 -3.46 -7.92
C LYS A 278 -35.45 -4.93 -8.04
N ALA A 279 -34.21 -5.17 -8.45
CA ALA A 279 -33.65 -6.53 -8.56
C ALA A 279 -33.18 -7.12 -7.21
N ILE A 280 -33.05 -6.27 -6.17
CA ILE A 280 -32.48 -6.61 -4.86
C ILE A 280 -33.26 -7.73 -4.13
N PRO A 281 -34.60 -7.68 -4.02
CA PRO A 281 -35.34 -8.72 -3.29
C PRO A 281 -35.16 -10.11 -3.92
N LYS A 282 -35.20 -10.19 -5.26
CA LYS A 282 -35.10 -11.46 -5.98
C LYS A 282 -33.70 -12.09 -5.91
N ILE A 283 -32.65 -11.28 -5.90
CA ILE A 283 -31.27 -11.76 -5.67
C ILE A 283 -31.13 -12.24 -4.21
N ARG A 284 -31.71 -11.51 -3.26
CA ARG A 284 -31.69 -11.84 -1.83
C ARG A 284 -32.38 -13.17 -1.51
N ASP A 285 -33.51 -13.46 -2.17
CA ASP A 285 -34.26 -14.70 -1.97
C ASP A 285 -33.54 -15.94 -2.54
N ASN A 286 -32.80 -15.77 -3.65
CA ASN A 286 -32.08 -16.85 -4.34
C ASN A 286 -30.66 -17.07 -3.77
N CYS A 287 -30.03 -16.03 -3.24
CA CYS A 287 -28.72 -16.04 -2.60
C CYS A 287 -28.86 -15.62 -1.11
N PRO A 288 -29.42 -16.48 -0.24
CA PRO A 288 -29.59 -16.17 1.19
C PRO A 288 -28.27 -15.96 1.93
N SER A 289 -27.13 -16.39 1.36
CA SER A 289 -25.78 -16.11 1.87
C SER A 289 -25.33 -14.65 1.76
N THR A 290 -26.12 -13.77 1.14
CA THR A 290 -26.03 -12.32 1.43
C THR A 290 -26.28 -12.01 2.92
N GLN A 291 -26.83 -12.97 3.68
CA GLN A 291 -26.95 -12.99 5.13
C GLN A 291 -25.87 -13.81 5.88
N THR A 292 -24.72 -14.17 5.27
CA THR A 292 -23.52 -14.43 6.11
C THR A 292 -22.81 -13.13 6.47
N HIS A 293 -23.57 -12.07 6.75
CA HIS A 293 -23.32 -11.39 8.00
C HIS A 293 -23.63 -12.43 9.10
N THR A 294 -22.58 -13.10 9.60
CA THR A 294 -22.41 -12.97 11.05
C THR A 294 -22.48 -11.46 11.26
N THR A 295 -23.61 -10.94 11.71
CA THR A 295 -23.72 -9.54 12.11
C THR A 295 -22.67 -9.42 13.20
N MET A 296 -21.46 -9.01 12.81
CA MET A 296 -20.61 -8.33 13.76
C MET A 296 -21.51 -7.20 14.24
N PRO A 297 -21.81 -7.15 15.54
CA PRO A 297 -22.68 -6.11 16.07
C PRO A 297 -22.15 -4.76 15.58
N ASN A 298 -23.05 -3.86 15.20
CA ASN A 298 -22.68 -2.53 14.72
C ASN A 298 -21.72 -1.90 15.73
N ARG A 299 -20.47 -1.71 15.29
CA ARG A 299 -19.45 -0.97 16.01
C ARG A 299 -19.43 0.46 15.51
N PHE A 300 -19.69 1.39 16.42
CA PHE A 300 -19.74 2.82 16.15
C PHE A 300 -18.46 3.49 16.63
N LEU A 301 -17.88 4.33 15.78
CA LEU A 301 -16.80 5.24 16.17
C LEU A 301 -17.27 6.69 16.02
N ILE A 302 -17.30 7.42 17.12
CA ILE A 302 -17.72 8.82 17.16
C ILE A 302 -16.50 9.73 17.16
N TRP A 303 -16.41 10.58 16.14
CA TRP A 303 -15.39 11.63 16.07
C TRP A 303 -15.83 12.87 16.85
N GLY A 304 -14.90 13.45 17.62
CA GLY A 304 -15.15 14.63 18.43
C GLY A 304 -15.57 14.28 19.86
N GLU A 305 -14.81 13.40 20.52
CA GLU A 305 -15.06 12.86 21.87
C GLU A 305 -15.55 13.87 22.92
N THR A 306 -15.00 15.09 22.92
CA THR A 306 -15.36 16.16 23.89
C THR A 306 -16.50 17.07 23.42
N GLY A 307 -17.10 16.76 22.27
CA GLY A 307 -18.17 17.53 21.64
C GLY A 307 -19.52 17.27 22.27
N TRP A 308 -20.37 18.30 22.33
CA TRP A 308 -21.70 18.22 22.91
C TRP A 308 -22.60 17.18 22.21
N VAL A 309 -22.68 17.21 20.88
CA VAL A 309 -23.46 16.22 20.10
C VAL A 309 -22.88 14.82 20.21
N ALA A 310 -21.54 14.70 20.23
CA ALA A 310 -20.86 13.41 20.41
C ALA A 310 -21.20 12.76 21.76
N GLY A 311 -21.26 13.55 22.84
CA GLY A 311 -21.66 13.08 24.16
C GLY A 311 -23.09 12.51 24.18
N HIS A 312 -24.04 13.21 23.55
CA HIS A 312 -25.42 12.73 23.40
C HIS A 312 -25.51 11.44 22.58
N LEU A 313 -24.79 11.36 21.45
CA LEU A 313 -24.74 10.15 20.62
C LEU A 313 -24.15 8.96 21.38
N LYS A 314 -23.06 9.17 22.12
CA LYS A 314 -22.44 8.15 22.96
C LYS A 314 -23.43 7.60 23.98
N ALA A 315 -24.07 8.49 24.75
CA ALA A 315 -25.03 8.10 25.78
C ALA A 315 -26.23 7.32 25.19
N LEU A 316 -26.73 7.73 24.01
CA LEU A 316 -27.81 7.03 23.32
C LEU A 316 -27.39 5.63 22.86
N LEU A 317 -26.21 5.49 22.25
CA LEU A 317 -25.69 4.21 21.77
C LEU A 317 -25.37 3.26 22.92
N GLU A 318 -24.77 3.75 24.01
CA GLU A 318 -24.53 2.96 25.24
C GLU A 318 -25.83 2.48 25.86
N LYS A 319 -26.85 3.35 25.95
CA LYS A 319 -28.18 2.99 26.45
C LYS A 319 -28.87 1.93 25.59
N GLN A 320 -28.60 1.90 24.29
CA GLN A 320 -29.07 0.87 23.36
C GLN A 320 -28.22 -0.42 23.40
N GLY A 321 -27.17 -0.48 24.23
CA GLY A 321 -26.28 -1.64 24.35
C GLY A 321 -25.38 -1.86 23.13
N LYS A 322 -25.06 -0.81 22.37
CA LYS A 322 -24.23 -0.89 21.16
C LYS A 322 -22.74 -0.81 21.49
N ASP A 323 -21.90 -1.38 20.63
CA ASP A 323 -20.45 -1.27 20.73
C ASP A 323 -20.01 0.12 20.22
N VAL A 324 -19.62 1.01 21.14
CA VAL A 324 -19.37 2.42 20.83
C VAL A 324 -18.02 2.88 21.37
N HIS A 325 -17.27 3.54 20.50
CA HIS A 325 -15.98 4.14 20.79
C HIS A 325 -15.99 5.63 20.46
N THR A 326 -15.20 6.40 21.19
CA THR A 326 -14.93 7.81 20.92
C THR A 326 -13.45 8.00 20.59
N THR A 327 -13.14 9.05 19.83
CA THR A 327 -11.75 9.42 19.55
C THR A 327 -11.52 10.92 19.61
N SER A 328 -10.31 11.27 20.05
CA SER A 328 -9.76 12.63 20.09
C SER A 328 -8.81 12.91 18.92
N VAL A 329 -8.60 11.93 18.02
CA VAL A 329 -7.75 12.07 16.82
C VAL A 329 -8.21 13.25 15.96
N ARG A 330 -7.25 14.05 15.49
CA ARG A 330 -7.51 15.20 14.61
C ARG A 330 -7.80 14.70 13.19
N MET A 331 -8.95 15.09 12.63
CA MET A 331 -9.40 14.59 11.33
C MET A 331 -8.48 15.00 10.17
N GLU A 332 -7.75 16.10 10.30
CA GLU A 332 -6.78 16.56 9.31
C GLU A 332 -5.49 15.71 9.25
N ASN A 333 -5.27 14.82 10.23
CA ASN A 333 -4.13 13.91 10.22
C ASN A 333 -4.55 12.56 9.62
N ILE A 334 -4.33 12.42 8.31
CA ILE A 334 -4.75 11.24 7.54
C ILE A 334 -4.19 9.93 8.10
N THR A 335 -2.94 9.93 8.57
CA THR A 335 -2.27 8.74 9.12
C THR A 335 -2.94 8.29 10.40
N GLN A 336 -3.16 9.21 11.34
CA GLN A 336 -3.84 8.88 12.60
C GLN A 336 -5.31 8.49 12.39
N VAL A 337 -6.01 9.12 11.43
CA VAL A 337 -7.38 8.71 11.05
C VAL A 337 -7.37 7.26 10.54
N ALA A 338 -6.45 6.91 9.63
CA ALA A 338 -6.34 5.56 9.09
C ALA A 338 -5.97 4.52 10.16
N GLU A 339 -5.04 4.85 11.06
CA GLU A 339 -4.66 4.01 12.20
C GLU A 339 -5.83 3.78 13.16
N GLU A 340 -6.57 4.83 13.49
CA GLU A 340 -7.70 4.76 14.42
C GLU A 340 -8.85 3.92 13.83
N LEU A 341 -9.18 4.13 12.55
CA LEU A 341 -10.17 3.31 11.84
C LEU A 341 -9.72 1.84 11.79
N LYS A 342 -8.43 1.58 11.58
CA LYS A 342 -7.88 0.21 11.57
C LYS A 342 -7.84 -0.44 12.96
N ARG A 343 -7.58 0.34 14.02
CA ARG A 343 -7.53 -0.12 15.41
C ARG A 343 -8.91 -0.50 15.91
N ILE A 344 -9.90 0.36 15.66
CA ILE A 344 -11.28 0.14 16.11
C ILE A 344 -12.03 -0.82 15.18
N GLN A 345 -11.73 -0.82 13.88
CA GLN A 345 -12.50 -1.54 12.85
C GLN A 345 -14.01 -1.23 12.94
N PRO A 346 -14.43 0.06 12.91
CA PRO A 346 -15.83 0.40 13.04
C PRO A 346 -16.60 0.01 11.78
N THR A 347 -17.88 -0.28 11.97
CA THR A 347 -18.86 -0.46 10.88
C THR A 347 -19.48 0.87 10.47
N HIS A 348 -19.62 1.79 11.43
CA HIS A 348 -20.25 3.09 11.25
C HIS A 348 -19.39 4.15 11.96
N VAL A 349 -19.13 5.26 11.27
CA VAL A 349 -18.45 6.43 11.80
C VAL A 349 -19.43 7.57 11.90
N LEU A 350 -19.51 8.19 13.08
CA LEU A 350 -20.33 9.37 13.34
C LEU A 350 -19.43 10.58 13.55
N ASN A 351 -19.30 11.41 12.53
CA ASN A 351 -18.50 12.63 12.58
C ASN A 351 -19.31 13.79 13.19
N ALA A 352 -19.15 13.98 14.50
CA ALA A 352 -19.65 15.13 15.25
C ALA A 352 -18.54 16.16 15.56
N ALA A 353 -17.39 16.04 14.91
CA ALA A 353 -16.27 16.95 15.08
C ALA A 353 -16.41 18.17 14.16
N GLY A 354 -16.15 19.35 14.71
CA GLY A 354 -16.15 20.60 13.96
C GLY A 354 -15.66 21.75 14.83
N CYS A 355 -14.89 22.65 14.22
CA CYS A 355 -14.45 23.87 14.88
C CYS A 355 -15.45 25.00 14.60
N THR A 356 -16.14 25.44 15.65
CA THR A 356 -16.96 26.67 15.62
C THR A 356 -16.30 27.81 16.41
N GLY A 357 -15.07 27.61 16.91
CA GLY A 357 -14.36 28.55 17.78
C GLY A 357 -15.02 28.80 19.15
N ARG A 358 -14.38 29.64 19.96
CA ARG A 358 -14.97 30.23 21.19
C ARG A 358 -14.98 31.76 21.04
N PRO A 359 -16.06 32.46 21.43
CA PRO A 359 -17.33 31.93 21.97
C PRO A 359 -18.31 31.44 20.89
N ASN A 360 -18.11 31.83 19.62
CA ASN A 360 -19.03 31.53 18.51
C ASN A 360 -18.26 31.50 17.16
N VAL A 361 -18.99 31.32 16.06
CA VAL A 361 -18.43 31.23 14.69
C VAL A 361 -17.71 32.50 14.22
N ASP A 362 -17.83 33.63 14.92
CA ASP A 362 -17.12 34.87 14.59
C ASP A 362 -15.60 34.67 14.72
N TRP A 363 -15.18 33.72 15.57
CA TRP A 363 -13.77 33.29 15.67
C TRP A 363 -13.21 32.76 14.34
N CYS A 364 -14.05 32.17 13.48
CA CYS A 364 -13.62 31.65 12.18
C CYS A 364 -13.21 32.76 11.20
N GLU A 365 -13.67 34.00 11.38
CA GLU A 365 -13.26 35.14 10.56
C GLU A 365 -11.78 35.47 10.77
N ASP A 366 -11.32 35.40 12.01
CA ASP A 366 -9.94 35.67 12.39
C ASP A 366 -9.03 34.42 12.23
N ASN A 367 -9.62 33.22 12.15
CA ASN A 367 -8.90 31.93 12.15
C ASN A 367 -9.22 31.05 10.93
N LYS A 368 -9.14 31.66 9.73
CA LYS A 368 -9.52 31.02 8.47
C LYS A 368 -8.77 29.74 8.17
N ALA A 369 -7.44 29.74 8.32
CA ALA A 369 -6.61 28.57 8.02
C ALA A 369 -6.94 27.37 8.92
N GLN A 370 -7.18 27.60 10.21
CA GLN A 370 -7.56 26.54 11.16
C GLN A 370 -8.98 26.02 10.89
N THR A 371 -9.89 26.91 10.49
CA THR A 371 -11.24 26.55 10.06
C THR A 371 -11.20 25.66 8.82
N VAL A 372 -10.40 26.00 7.80
CA VAL A 372 -10.20 25.16 6.61
C VAL A 372 -9.58 23.81 6.99
N ARG A 373 -8.53 23.81 7.81
CA ARG A 373 -7.86 22.56 8.22
C ARG A 373 -8.84 21.58 8.88
N SER A 374 -9.64 22.04 9.84
CA SER A 374 -10.56 21.15 10.57
C SER A 374 -11.86 20.87 9.82
N ASN A 375 -12.55 21.90 9.32
CA ASN A 375 -13.92 21.77 8.81
C ASN A 375 -14.00 21.40 7.31
N VAL A 376 -12.90 21.58 6.56
CA VAL A 376 -12.80 21.24 5.13
C VAL A 376 -11.91 20.02 4.98
N ILE A 377 -10.60 20.17 5.20
CA ILE A 377 -9.61 19.12 4.96
C ILE A 377 -9.89 17.91 5.84
N GLY A 378 -10.08 18.12 7.15
CA GLY A 378 -10.34 17.03 8.08
C GLY A 378 -11.63 16.26 7.76
N THR A 379 -12.73 16.97 7.48
CA THR A 379 -14.00 16.30 7.14
C THR A 379 -13.90 15.49 5.86
N LEU A 380 -13.22 16.01 4.83
CA LEU A 380 -12.98 15.28 3.58
C LEU A 380 -12.06 14.08 3.77
N THR A 381 -11.00 14.23 4.58
CA THR A 381 -10.06 13.15 4.91
C THR A 381 -10.78 11.99 5.58
N LEU A 382 -11.63 12.28 6.57
CA LEU A 382 -12.38 11.23 7.26
C LEU A 382 -13.38 10.52 6.33
N ALA A 383 -14.11 11.27 5.50
CA ALA A 383 -15.05 10.71 4.53
C ALA A 383 -14.35 9.78 3.52
N ASP A 384 -13.22 10.23 2.96
CA ASP A 384 -12.40 9.47 2.01
C ASP A 384 -11.85 8.17 2.63
N GLN A 385 -11.26 8.25 3.83
CA GLN A 385 -10.76 7.06 4.52
C GLN A 385 -11.87 6.06 4.86
N CYS A 386 -13.07 6.55 5.19
CA CYS A 386 -14.23 5.68 5.38
C CYS A 386 -14.66 5.02 4.06
N ASP A 387 -14.64 5.74 2.93
CA ASP A 387 -15.04 5.20 1.62
C ASP A 387 -14.07 4.09 1.16
N LEU A 388 -12.76 4.33 1.29
CA LEU A 388 -11.72 3.36 0.97
C LEU A 388 -11.85 2.05 1.76
N LEU A 389 -12.38 2.14 2.99
CA LEU A 389 -12.59 1.00 3.89
C LEU A 389 -14.02 0.41 3.80
N GLY A 390 -14.92 1.02 3.02
CA GLY A 390 -16.32 0.62 2.91
C GLY A 390 -17.11 0.83 4.20
N ILE A 391 -16.76 1.84 4.99
CA ILE A 391 -17.39 2.20 6.28
C ILE A 391 -18.45 3.28 6.02
N HIS A 392 -19.63 3.13 6.62
CA HIS A 392 -20.66 4.16 6.59
C HIS A 392 -20.22 5.40 7.39
N CYS A 393 -20.29 6.59 6.80
CA CYS A 393 -19.86 7.83 7.46
C CYS A 393 -21.02 8.83 7.57
N THR A 394 -21.52 9.07 8.77
CA THR A 394 -22.50 10.12 9.04
C THR A 394 -21.80 11.41 9.45
N VAL A 395 -22.00 12.49 8.69
CA VAL A 395 -21.46 13.82 8.96
C VAL A 395 -22.57 14.73 9.50
N PHE A 396 -22.41 15.17 10.74
CA PHE A 396 -23.27 16.18 11.37
C PHE A 396 -22.84 17.56 10.86
N ALA A 397 -23.41 17.95 9.71
CA ALA A 397 -23.15 19.19 9.01
C ALA A 397 -24.07 20.33 9.48
N THR A 398 -24.31 21.33 8.64
CA THR A 398 -25.09 22.50 9.01
C THR A 398 -26.01 22.96 7.89
N GLY A 399 -27.25 23.30 8.24
CA GLY A 399 -28.19 24.00 7.37
C GLY A 399 -28.04 25.52 7.40
N CYS A 400 -27.05 26.06 8.12
CA CYS A 400 -26.77 27.50 8.20
C CYS A 400 -26.02 28.03 6.95
N ILE A 401 -26.37 27.49 5.78
CA ILE A 401 -25.84 27.82 4.45
C ILE A 401 -26.91 28.46 3.55
N TYR A 402 -28.09 28.70 4.12
CA TYR A 402 -29.21 29.35 3.46
C TYR A 402 -29.63 30.65 4.17
N GLN A 403 -30.25 31.55 3.41
CA GLN A 403 -30.94 32.73 3.88
C GLN A 403 -32.25 32.87 3.11
N TYR A 404 -33.32 33.30 3.77
CA TYR A 404 -34.60 33.61 3.10
C TYR A 404 -34.39 34.51 1.89
N ASP A 405 -35.07 34.20 0.79
CA ASP A 405 -35.00 34.91 -0.48
C ASP A 405 -36.39 35.01 -1.13
N GLU A 406 -36.47 35.50 -2.37
CA GLU A 406 -37.75 35.65 -3.09
C GLU A 406 -38.48 34.32 -3.32
N LYS A 407 -37.74 33.20 -3.46
CA LYS A 407 -38.32 31.86 -3.68
C LYS A 407 -38.72 31.19 -2.36
N HIS A 408 -37.98 31.51 -1.31
CA HIS A 408 -38.17 31.00 0.04
C HIS A 408 -38.39 32.18 1.00
N PRO A 409 -39.54 32.86 0.95
CA PRO A 409 -39.85 33.94 1.89
C PRO A 409 -40.17 33.38 3.28
N VAL A 410 -40.16 34.24 4.30
CA VAL A 410 -40.61 33.88 5.65
C VAL A 410 -42.08 33.40 5.60
N GLY A 411 -42.33 32.18 6.09
CA GLY A 411 -43.64 31.52 6.02
C GLY A 411 -43.98 30.89 4.67
N GLY A 412 -43.06 30.91 3.69
CA GLY A 412 -43.18 30.25 2.40
C GLY A 412 -42.64 28.82 2.40
N ALA A 413 -42.23 28.31 1.24
CA ALA A 413 -41.60 26.99 1.11
C ALA A 413 -40.20 26.98 1.74
N GLY A 414 -39.82 25.86 2.34
CA GLY A 414 -38.48 25.65 2.90
C GLY A 414 -37.46 25.27 1.83
N PHE A 415 -36.17 25.45 2.11
CA PHE A 415 -35.08 24.99 1.25
C PHE A 415 -34.99 23.47 1.28
N THR A 416 -34.93 22.85 0.11
CA THR A 416 -34.79 21.39 -0.08
C THR A 416 -33.33 20.95 -0.07
N GLU A 417 -33.07 19.64 -0.11
CA GLU A 417 -31.71 19.11 -0.20
C GLU A 417 -31.01 19.42 -1.53
N GLU A 418 -31.78 19.65 -2.60
CA GLU A 418 -31.28 19.93 -3.95
C GLU A 418 -30.98 21.42 -4.19
N ASP A 419 -31.43 22.31 -3.30
CA ASP A 419 -31.21 23.74 -3.44
C ASP A 419 -29.75 24.11 -3.19
N ALA A 420 -29.20 24.94 -4.07
CA ALA A 420 -27.83 25.44 -3.92
C ALA A 420 -27.72 26.40 -2.73
N PRO A 421 -26.63 26.34 -1.94
CA PRO A 421 -26.38 27.28 -0.85
C PRO A 421 -26.40 28.74 -1.34
N ASN A 422 -27.20 29.59 -0.69
CA ASN A 422 -27.33 31.01 -1.06
C ASN A 422 -26.80 31.97 0.02
N PHE A 423 -26.25 31.46 1.13
CA PHE A 423 -25.72 32.27 2.22
C PHE A 423 -24.22 32.04 2.47
N ALA A 424 -23.43 33.10 2.23
CA ALA A 424 -21.99 33.14 2.48
C ALA A 424 -21.58 34.26 3.46
N GLY A 425 -22.52 34.76 4.28
CA GLY A 425 -22.32 35.90 5.18
C GLY A 425 -21.36 35.67 6.36
N SER A 426 -20.80 34.46 6.48
CA SER A 426 -19.67 34.15 7.37
C SER A 426 -18.71 33.18 6.67
N PHE A 427 -17.43 33.25 7.00
CA PHE A 427 -16.40 32.32 6.52
C PHE A 427 -16.74 30.87 6.89
N TYR A 428 -17.35 30.66 8.06
CA TYR A 428 -17.88 29.36 8.47
C TYR A 428 -18.96 28.84 7.50
N SER A 429 -20.00 29.63 7.21
CA SER A 429 -21.08 29.24 6.29
C SER A 429 -20.56 29.04 4.87
N MET A 430 -19.68 29.93 4.40
CA MET A 430 -19.05 29.82 3.09
C MET A 430 -18.28 28.50 2.95
N THR A 431 -17.42 28.16 3.91
CA THR A 431 -16.65 26.89 3.85
C THR A 431 -17.55 25.67 3.87
N LYS A 432 -18.59 25.65 4.72
CA LYS A 432 -19.54 24.52 4.79
C LYS A 432 -20.37 24.37 3.51
N GLY A 433 -20.81 25.48 2.90
CA GLY A 433 -21.53 25.46 1.62
C GLY A 433 -20.69 24.92 0.46
N HIS A 434 -19.36 25.06 0.48
CA HIS A 434 -18.47 24.49 -0.55
C HIS A 434 -18.12 23.02 -0.28
N VAL A 435 -18.03 22.62 0.98
CA VAL A 435 -17.65 21.23 1.36
C VAL A 435 -18.78 20.25 1.10
N GLU A 436 -20.04 20.66 1.34
CA GLU A 436 -21.18 19.75 1.21
C GLU A 436 -21.35 19.15 -0.21
N PRO A 437 -21.27 19.93 -1.32
CA PRO A 437 -21.30 19.37 -2.66
C PRO A 437 -20.13 18.43 -3.00
N ILE A 438 -18.99 18.59 -2.31
CA ILE A 438 -17.84 17.68 -2.48
C ILE A 438 -18.10 16.39 -1.70
N LEU A 439 -18.63 16.48 -0.48
CA LEU A 439 -18.98 15.33 0.34
C LEU A 439 -20.10 14.49 -0.27
N SER A 440 -21.07 15.11 -0.97
CA SER A 440 -22.16 14.39 -1.62
C SER A 440 -21.72 13.50 -2.78
N CYS A 441 -20.49 13.66 -3.28
CA CYS A 441 -19.88 12.75 -4.25
C CYS A 441 -19.50 11.38 -3.65
N TYR A 442 -19.38 11.27 -2.32
CA TYR A 442 -19.05 10.01 -1.65
C TYR A 442 -20.32 9.18 -1.41
N GLU A 443 -20.36 7.98 -1.99
CA GLU A 443 -21.54 7.10 -1.92
C GLU A 443 -21.80 6.53 -0.51
N ASN A 444 -20.80 6.54 0.37
CA ASN A 444 -20.86 6.03 1.75
C ASN A 444 -21.22 7.10 2.80
N VAL A 445 -21.42 8.37 2.39
CA VAL A 445 -21.61 9.49 3.32
C VAL A 445 -23.08 9.86 3.48
N LEU A 446 -23.53 9.99 4.73
CA LEU A 446 -24.81 10.59 5.12
C LEU A 446 -24.55 11.99 5.67
N ILE A 447 -25.13 13.02 5.06
CA ILE A 447 -24.94 14.41 5.48
C ILE A 447 -26.23 14.90 6.15
N LEU A 448 -26.13 15.28 7.41
CA LEU A 448 -27.26 15.78 8.20
C LEU A 448 -27.10 17.29 8.42
N ARG A 449 -28.01 18.10 7.89
CA ARG A 449 -27.97 19.57 8.02
C ARG A 449 -28.65 20.03 9.31
N LEU A 450 -27.87 20.18 10.38
CA LEU A 450 -28.36 20.68 11.66
C LEU A 450 -28.50 22.20 11.66
N ARG A 451 -29.48 22.72 12.41
CA ARG A 451 -29.63 24.16 12.67
C ARG A 451 -30.02 24.37 14.12
N MET A 452 -29.37 25.35 14.76
CA MET A 452 -29.71 25.83 16.13
C MET A 452 -30.07 24.68 17.10
N PRO A 453 -29.12 23.76 17.40
CA PRO A 453 -29.42 22.56 18.17
C PRO A 453 -29.91 22.86 19.59
N VAL A 454 -30.94 22.13 20.02
CA VAL A 454 -31.61 22.26 21.32
C VAL A 454 -31.64 20.90 22.02
N SER A 455 -31.43 20.90 23.33
CA SER A 455 -31.63 19.73 24.18
C SER A 455 -32.41 20.11 25.44
N ASP A 456 -32.78 19.10 26.21
CA ASP A 456 -33.32 19.17 27.58
C ASP A 456 -32.24 19.39 28.66
N ASP A 457 -30.99 19.63 28.26
CA ASP A 457 -29.91 20.07 29.15
C ASP A 457 -29.75 21.61 29.12
N LEU A 458 -29.09 22.19 30.13
CA LEU A 458 -28.73 23.63 30.15
C LEU A 458 -27.31 23.88 29.64
N HIS A 459 -26.81 23.07 28.71
CA HIS A 459 -25.44 23.20 28.23
C HIS A 459 -25.21 24.55 27.52
N PRO A 460 -24.03 25.20 27.64
CA PRO A 460 -23.76 26.52 27.02
C PRO A 460 -23.88 26.55 25.49
N ARG A 461 -23.81 25.39 24.82
CA ARG A 461 -24.01 25.28 23.36
C ARG A 461 -25.48 25.18 22.96
N ASN A 462 -26.38 24.86 23.90
CA ASN A 462 -27.81 24.80 23.67
C ASN A 462 -28.33 26.18 23.24
N PHE A 463 -29.08 26.21 22.13
CA PHE A 463 -29.66 27.44 21.61
C PHE A 463 -30.51 28.17 22.66
N VAL A 464 -31.28 27.44 23.46
CA VAL A 464 -32.12 28.01 24.53
C VAL A 464 -31.26 28.70 25.59
N THR A 465 -30.22 28.03 26.09
CA THR A 465 -29.28 28.63 27.06
C THR A 465 -28.61 29.89 26.52
N LYS A 466 -28.30 29.94 25.23
CA LYS A 466 -27.70 31.13 24.61
C LYS A 466 -28.65 32.32 24.61
N ILE A 467 -29.87 32.14 24.09
CA ILE A 467 -30.83 33.24 23.97
C ILE A 467 -31.34 33.73 25.33
N LEU A 468 -31.30 32.88 26.37
CA LEU A 468 -31.59 33.28 27.74
C LEU A 468 -30.53 34.20 28.36
N ASN A 469 -29.30 34.18 27.84
CA ASN A 469 -28.18 34.99 28.30
C ASN A 469 -27.93 36.22 27.41
N TYR A 470 -28.74 36.44 26.38
CA TYR A 470 -28.65 37.62 25.53
C TYR A 470 -29.52 38.74 26.07
N ASP A 471 -28.95 39.95 26.15
CA ASP A 471 -29.70 41.16 26.55
C ASP A 471 -30.84 41.47 25.55
N HIS A 472 -30.61 41.15 24.27
CA HIS A 472 -31.53 41.38 23.17
C HIS A 472 -31.55 40.20 22.17
N VAL A 473 -32.72 39.91 21.61
CA VAL A 473 -32.90 38.83 20.63
C VAL A 473 -33.58 39.30 19.34
N VAL A 474 -33.23 38.70 18.20
CA VAL A 474 -33.86 39.01 16.91
C VAL A 474 -35.01 38.07 16.65
N ASN A 475 -36.18 38.62 16.29
CA ASN A 475 -37.40 37.84 16.12
C ASN A 475 -37.60 37.34 14.69
N ILE A 476 -36.77 36.39 14.24
CA ILE A 476 -36.93 35.75 12.93
C ILE A 476 -37.21 34.26 13.10
N PRO A 477 -38.27 33.71 12.46
CA PRO A 477 -38.55 32.27 12.44
C PRO A 477 -37.41 31.47 11.83
N ASN A 478 -37.08 30.33 12.44
CA ASN A 478 -35.99 29.45 12.00
C ASN A 478 -36.34 27.98 12.21
N SER A 479 -35.87 27.10 11.32
CA SER A 479 -35.88 25.66 11.58
C SER A 479 -34.81 25.30 12.61
N ASN A 480 -35.19 24.54 13.63
CA ASN A 480 -34.31 24.15 14.74
C ASN A 480 -34.23 22.62 14.86
N THR A 481 -33.10 22.12 15.35
CA THR A 481 -32.83 20.69 15.56
C THR A 481 -33.00 20.34 17.04
N ILE A 482 -34.09 19.69 17.41
CA ILE A 482 -34.26 19.15 18.77
C ILE A 482 -33.54 17.80 18.85
N LEU A 483 -32.39 17.78 19.55
CA LEU A 483 -31.48 16.64 19.59
C LEU A 483 -32.12 15.39 20.18
N ARG A 484 -33.00 15.56 21.17
CA ARG A 484 -33.75 14.46 21.80
C ARG A 484 -34.57 13.65 20.80
N ASP A 485 -35.19 14.33 19.83
CA ASP A 485 -36.06 13.70 18.84
C ASP A 485 -35.26 13.16 17.66
N LEU A 486 -34.24 13.91 17.24
CA LEU A 486 -33.56 13.66 15.97
C LEU A 486 -32.32 12.76 16.09
N LEU A 487 -31.55 12.78 17.18
CA LEU A 487 -30.38 11.89 17.29
C LEU A 487 -30.73 10.39 17.27
N PRO A 488 -31.86 9.92 17.83
CA PRO A 488 -32.31 8.54 17.59
C PRO A 488 -32.54 8.23 16.11
N VAL A 489 -33.08 9.19 15.35
CA VAL A 489 -33.30 9.04 13.90
C VAL A 489 -31.98 8.99 13.13
N SER A 490 -30.96 9.77 13.51
CA SER A 490 -29.65 9.71 12.84
C SER A 490 -28.96 8.37 13.02
N ILE A 491 -29.07 7.76 14.22
CA ILE A 491 -28.56 6.41 14.46
C ILE A 491 -29.29 5.41 13.56
N SER A 492 -30.63 5.49 13.48
CA SER A 492 -31.42 4.59 12.62
C SER A 492 -31.06 4.73 11.14
N LEU A 493 -30.91 5.96 10.63
CA LEU A 493 -30.47 6.23 9.25
C LEU A 493 -29.10 5.59 8.98
N ALA A 494 -28.16 5.75 9.92
CA ALA A 494 -26.83 5.15 9.80
C ALA A 494 -26.89 3.62 9.77
N GLU A 495 -27.64 2.99 10.68
CA GLU A 495 -27.77 1.53 10.76
C GLU A 495 -28.42 0.90 9.52
N HIS A 496 -29.30 1.63 8.84
CA HIS A 496 -29.91 1.20 7.59
C HIS A 496 -29.05 1.53 6.35
N GLY A 497 -27.91 2.21 6.55
CA GLY A 497 -26.99 2.60 5.49
C GLY A 497 -27.56 3.66 4.54
N ASP A 498 -28.47 4.52 5.00
CA ASP A 498 -28.96 5.65 4.20
C ASP A 498 -27.85 6.66 3.94
N THR A 499 -27.71 7.14 2.72
CA THR A 499 -26.66 8.10 2.33
C THR A 499 -27.23 9.29 1.57
N GLY A 500 -26.39 10.29 1.31
CA GLY A 500 -26.78 11.56 0.71
C GLY A 500 -27.18 12.62 1.75
N VAL A 501 -27.75 13.73 1.27
CA VAL A 501 -28.07 14.89 2.10
C VAL A 501 -29.47 14.77 2.69
N PHE A 502 -29.63 15.16 3.95
CA PHE A 502 -30.92 15.32 4.63
C PHE A 502 -30.96 16.65 5.39
N ASN A 503 -32.04 17.41 5.19
CA ASN A 503 -32.40 18.51 6.07
C ASN A 503 -32.77 17.95 7.45
N PHE A 504 -31.98 18.29 8.48
CA PHE A 504 -32.01 17.61 9.77
C PHE A 504 -32.49 18.52 10.91
N THR A 505 -33.70 19.05 10.74
CA THR A 505 -34.42 19.90 11.68
C THR A 505 -35.80 19.32 11.96
N ASN A 506 -36.44 19.74 13.05
CA ASN A 506 -37.85 19.43 13.26
C ASN A 506 -38.69 20.19 12.20
N PRO A 507 -39.82 19.62 11.75
CA PRO A 507 -40.72 20.28 10.81
C PRO A 507 -41.16 21.65 11.31
N GLY A 508 -41.25 22.61 10.38
CA GLY A 508 -41.67 23.98 10.65
C GLY A 508 -40.52 24.93 11.01
N ALA A 509 -40.91 26.12 11.45
CA ALA A 509 -40.01 27.19 11.89
C ALA A 509 -40.59 27.86 13.14
N ILE A 510 -39.72 28.27 14.06
CA ILE A 510 -40.08 28.96 15.29
C ILE A 510 -39.18 30.17 15.51
N SER A 511 -39.74 31.26 15.99
CA SER A 511 -39.00 32.49 16.27
C SER A 511 -38.40 32.49 17.67
N HIS A 512 -37.44 33.39 17.91
CA HIS A 512 -36.80 33.52 19.22
C HIS A 512 -37.81 33.92 20.30
N ASN A 513 -38.76 34.79 19.97
CA ASN A 513 -39.80 35.21 20.92
C ASN A 513 -40.75 34.06 21.27
N GLU A 514 -41.10 33.20 20.32
CA GLU A 514 -41.94 32.02 20.58
C GLU A 514 -41.22 31.04 21.50
N VAL A 515 -39.93 30.78 21.29
CA VAL A 515 -39.12 29.92 22.18
C VAL A 515 -39.05 30.49 23.60
N LEU A 516 -38.75 31.79 23.74
CA LEU A 516 -38.69 32.46 25.05
C LEU A 516 -40.06 32.50 25.74
N THR A 517 -41.13 32.65 24.98
CA THR A 517 -42.51 32.57 25.47
C THR A 517 -42.82 31.18 26.02
N LEU A 518 -42.51 30.12 25.26
CA LEU A 518 -42.65 28.73 25.74
C LEU A 518 -41.82 28.48 27.01
N PHE A 519 -40.58 28.97 27.05
CA PHE A 519 -39.73 28.82 28.23
C PHE A 519 -40.30 29.57 29.43
N ARG A 520 -40.80 30.79 29.24
CA ARG A 520 -41.45 31.58 30.28
C ARG A 520 -42.66 30.85 30.83
N ASP A 521 -43.54 30.39 29.95
CA ASP A 521 -44.83 29.81 30.34
C ASP A 521 -44.67 28.42 31.00
N ILE A 522 -43.65 27.64 30.58
CA ILE A 522 -43.44 26.27 31.08
C ILE A 522 -42.49 26.22 32.28
N ILE A 523 -41.38 26.97 32.25
CA ILE A 523 -40.26 26.83 33.19
C ILE A 523 -40.13 28.06 34.10
N ARG A 524 -40.10 29.28 33.55
CA ARG A 524 -39.77 30.50 34.32
C ARG A 524 -40.73 31.66 34.02
N PRO A 525 -41.88 31.75 34.73
CA PRO A 525 -42.88 32.79 34.49
C PRO A 525 -42.36 34.23 34.64
N SER A 526 -41.27 34.44 35.39
CA SER A 526 -40.65 35.74 35.60
C SER A 526 -39.67 36.18 34.50
N LEU A 527 -39.50 35.40 33.43
CA LEU A 527 -38.56 35.71 32.35
C LEU A 527 -39.03 36.93 31.53
N THR A 528 -38.13 37.88 31.33
CA THR A 528 -38.28 39.05 30.44
C THR A 528 -37.13 39.11 29.44
N TRP A 529 -37.34 39.75 28.29
CA TRP A 529 -36.32 39.95 27.25
C TRP A 529 -36.64 41.18 26.40
N SER A 530 -35.63 41.67 25.67
CA SER A 530 -35.75 42.77 24.71
C SER A 530 -35.46 42.29 23.29
N ASN A 531 -35.93 43.02 22.27
CA ASN A 531 -35.68 42.69 20.87
C ASN A 531 -34.66 43.64 20.20
N PHE A 532 -34.03 43.17 19.12
CA PHE A 532 -33.25 43.98 18.17
C PHE A 532 -33.94 44.02 16.80
N SER A 533 -33.72 45.11 16.05
CA SER A 533 -33.83 45.13 14.59
C SER A 533 -32.64 44.41 13.93
N ILE A 534 -32.77 44.03 12.66
CA ILE A 534 -31.71 43.32 11.92
C ILE A 534 -30.48 44.21 11.75
N GLU A 535 -30.71 45.51 11.55
CA GLU A 535 -29.70 46.55 11.40
C GLU A 535 -28.89 46.71 12.69
N GLU A 536 -29.57 46.81 13.84
CA GLU A 536 -28.92 46.88 15.15
C GLU A 536 -28.08 45.63 15.44
N GLN A 537 -28.57 44.44 15.06
CA GLN A 537 -27.82 43.21 15.24
C GLN A 537 -26.50 43.22 14.46
N SER A 538 -26.51 43.73 13.22
CA SER A 538 -25.34 43.78 12.34
C SER A 538 -24.20 44.65 12.89
N HIS A 539 -24.50 45.62 13.74
CA HIS A 539 -23.49 46.46 14.40
C HIS A 539 -22.81 45.77 15.59
N VAL A 540 -23.40 44.70 16.13
CA VAL A 540 -22.91 43.98 17.32
C VAL A 540 -22.11 42.72 16.94
N ILE A 541 -22.38 42.14 15.76
CA ILE A 541 -21.76 40.88 15.32
C ILE A 541 -20.74 41.11 14.19
N LYS A 542 -19.64 40.36 14.19
CA LYS A 542 -18.61 40.47 13.14
C LYS A 542 -19.03 39.86 11.80
N ALA A 543 -19.91 38.86 11.82
CA ALA A 543 -20.33 38.10 10.65
C ALA A 543 -21.85 37.90 10.63
N GLY A 544 -22.44 37.82 9.44
CA GLY A 544 -23.88 37.64 9.27
C GLY A 544 -24.39 36.32 9.87
N ARG A 545 -25.69 36.29 10.24
CA ARG A 545 -26.38 35.07 10.70
C ARG A 545 -27.33 34.55 9.62
N SER A 546 -27.31 33.23 9.42
CA SER A 546 -28.25 32.53 8.53
C SER A 546 -29.64 32.49 9.19
N ASN A 547 -30.66 32.89 8.42
CA ASN A 547 -32.06 32.76 8.79
C ASN A 547 -32.80 32.06 7.64
N CYS A 548 -33.36 30.88 7.90
CA CYS A 548 -34.08 30.12 6.89
C CYS A 548 -35.02 29.07 7.51
N MET A 549 -35.89 28.52 6.67
CA MET A 549 -36.66 27.31 6.94
C MET A 549 -36.18 26.19 6.01
N LEU A 550 -35.97 24.98 6.52
CA LEU A 550 -35.62 23.81 5.73
C LEU A 550 -36.86 22.94 5.50
N ASP A 551 -37.00 22.37 4.30
CA ASP A 551 -38.02 21.37 4.01
C ASP A 551 -37.59 20.00 4.58
N THR A 552 -38.39 19.44 5.48
CA THR A 552 -38.12 18.19 6.19
C THR A 552 -38.89 16.99 5.62
N SER A 553 -39.63 17.16 4.52
CA SER A 553 -40.49 16.12 3.94
C SER A 553 -39.74 14.81 3.67
N LYS A 554 -38.50 14.91 3.20
CA LYS A 554 -37.61 13.77 2.94
C LYS A 554 -37.24 13.02 4.23
N LEU A 555 -36.85 13.76 5.27
CA LEU A 555 -36.51 13.20 6.57
C LEU A 555 -37.73 12.56 7.22
N GLU A 556 -38.89 13.22 7.20
CA GLU A 556 -40.12 12.72 7.80
C GLU A 556 -40.62 11.44 7.13
N ALA A 557 -40.53 11.36 5.79
CA ALA A 557 -40.86 10.15 5.06
C ALA A 557 -39.97 8.98 5.50
N LYS A 558 -38.66 9.22 5.59
CA LYS A 558 -37.68 8.20 6.01
C LYS A 558 -37.80 7.80 7.48
N ALA A 559 -38.02 8.76 8.37
CA ALA A 559 -38.24 8.49 9.79
C ALA A 559 -39.46 7.58 10.00
N ARG A 560 -40.56 7.82 9.26
CA ARG A 560 -41.75 6.95 9.30
C ARG A 560 -41.48 5.52 8.83
N GLU A 561 -40.62 5.33 7.83
CA GLU A 561 -40.19 3.98 7.40
C GLU A 561 -39.52 3.20 8.54
N TYR A 562 -38.84 3.89 9.46
CA TYR A 562 -38.16 3.31 10.61
C TYR A 562 -38.97 3.36 11.91
N GLY A 563 -40.25 3.72 11.84
CA GLY A 563 -41.14 3.75 13.01
C GLY A 563 -40.97 4.96 13.91
N PHE A 564 -40.32 6.03 13.42
CA PHE A 564 -40.21 7.30 14.13
C PHE A 564 -41.24 8.31 13.62
N THR A 565 -41.81 9.08 14.56
CA THR A 565 -42.63 10.25 14.26
C THR A 565 -41.88 11.48 14.77
N ILE A 566 -41.55 12.40 13.88
CA ILE A 566 -40.85 13.63 14.25
C ILE A 566 -41.90 14.71 14.56
N PRO A 567 -41.95 15.26 15.77
CA PRO A 567 -42.90 16.32 16.12
C PRO A 567 -42.54 17.64 15.43
N ASP A 568 -43.56 18.44 15.09
CA ASP A 568 -43.39 19.85 14.71
C ASP A 568 -42.58 20.59 15.76
N VAL A 569 -41.78 21.56 15.32
CA VAL A 569 -40.83 22.29 16.16
C VAL A 569 -41.48 22.87 17.43
N HIS A 570 -42.72 23.38 17.37
CA HIS A 570 -43.39 23.95 18.55
C HIS A 570 -43.69 22.89 19.60
N GLU A 571 -44.19 21.73 19.15
CA GLU A 571 -44.50 20.62 20.04
C GLU A 571 -43.22 19.96 20.58
N ALA A 572 -42.22 19.83 19.72
CA ALA A 572 -40.89 19.37 20.09
C ALA A 572 -40.28 20.21 21.23
N TYR A 573 -40.40 21.54 21.16
CA TYR A 573 -39.98 22.44 22.24
C TYR A 573 -40.75 22.21 23.55
N ARG A 574 -42.07 22.02 23.50
CA ARG A 574 -42.87 21.73 24.71
C ARG A 574 -42.39 20.45 25.38
N LEU A 575 -42.29 19.37 24.61
CA LEU A 575 -41.81 18.07 25.08
C LEU A 575 -40.37 18.14 25.61
N CYS A 576 -39.53 18.99 25.00
CA CYS A 576 -38.16 19.22 25.45
C CYS A 576 -38.09 19.97 26.80
N PHE A 577 -39.04 20.85 27.10
CA PHE A 577 -39.07 21.64 28.34
C PHE A 577 -39.73 20.94 29.53
N GLU A 578 -40.57 19.93 29.30
CA GLU A 578 -41.23 19.17 30.38
C GLU A 578 -40.26 18.51 31.38
N PRO A 579 -39.21 17.78 30.96
CA PRO A 579 -38.23 17.22 31.90
C PRO A 579 -37.48 18.29 32.71
N VAL A 580 -37.19 19.43 32.07
CA VAL A 580 -36.51 20.57 32.71
C VAL A 580 -37.36 21.15 33.83
N LYS A 581 -38.68 21.25 33.63
CA LYS A 581 -39.65 21.67 34.65
C LYS A 581 -39.69 20.70 35.85
N MET A 582 -39.61 19.40 35.60
CA MET A 582 -39.60 18.40 36.68
C MET A 582 -38.32 18.50 37.51
N LEU A 583 -37.17 18.72 36.87
CA LEU A 583 -35.89 18.95 37.55
C LEU A 583 -35.88 20.26 38.35
N SER A 584 -36.42 21.35 37.81
CA SER A 584 -36.52 22.63 38.53
C SER A 584 -37.47 22.55 39.74
N ASN A 585 -38.56 21.78 39.63
CA ASN A 585 -39.53 21.59 40.71
C ASN A 585 -39.04 20.61 41.79
N ALA A 586 -38.30 19.56 41.41
CA ALA A 586 -37.67 18.64 42.37
C ALA A 586 -36.60 19.34 43.22
N SER A 587 -35.89 20.30 42.61
CA SER A 587 -34.90 21.16 43.29
C SER A 587 -35.53 22.10 44.33
N SER A 588 -36.83 22.38 44.23
CA SER A 588 -37.58 23.25 45.14
C SER A 588 -38.39 22.49 46.20
N ALA A 589 -38.42 21.15 46.15
CA ALA A 589 -39.12 20.29 47.13
C ALA A 589 -38.18 19.67 48.19
N ASN A 590 -36.86 19.71 47.99
CA ASN A 590 -35.85 19.23 48.95
C ASN A 590 -35.09 20.41 49.55
N ASP A 591 -35.73 21.11 50.49
CA ASP A 591 -35.10 22.18 51.24
C ASP A 591 -34.35 21.61 52.46
N SER A 592 -33.10 21.19 52.24
CA SER A 592 -32.04 21.19 53.26
C SER A 592 -30.64 21.10 52.67
N THR A 593 -30.36 21.75 51.53
CA THR A 593 -29.01 22.25 51.23
C THR A 593 -29.07 23.30 50.14
N THR A 594 -29.07 24.56 50.55
CA THR A 594 -29.19 25.74 49.70
C THR A 594 -27.96 25.89 48.79
N TYR A 595 -28.07 25.53 47.50
CA TYR A 595 -27.20 26.09 46.47
C TYR A 595 -27.87 27.33 45.88
N LYS A 596 -27.38 28.50 46.31
CA LYS A 596 -27.80 29.82 45.83
C LYS A 596 -27.49 29.96 44.34
N LEU A 597 -28.56 30.11 43.54
CA LEU A 597 -28.51 30.76 42.23
C LEU A 597 -28.48 32.29 42.45
N GLN A 598 -27.30 32.80 42.79
CA GLN A 598 -26.99 34.23 42.77
C GLN A 598 -25.46 34.37 42.78
N ASP A 599 -24.94 35.24 41.90
CA ASP A 599 -23.53 35.49 41.55
C ASP A 599 -22.83 34.47 40.64
N MET A 600 -22.92 34.72 39.34
CA MET A 600 -21.97 34.21 38.33
C MET A 600 -21.33 35.35 37.52
N SER A 601 -21.13 36.53 38.13
CA SER A 601 -20.43 37.67 37.51
C SER A 601 -18.99 37.88 38.01
N HIS A 602 -18.38 36.96 38.77
CA HIS A 602 -17.02 37.20 39.29
C HIS A 602 -15.97 36.08 39.23
N ASP A 603 -16.23 34.92 38.62
CA ASP A 603 -15.22 33.84 38.54
C ASP A 603 -14.53 33.68 37.18
N HIS A 604 -14.59 34.70 36.31
CA HIS A 604 -13.82 34.69 35.05
C HIS A 604 -12.33 35.06 35.19
N GLN A 605 -11.80 35.17 36.41
CA GLN A 605 -10.42 35.58 36.66
C GLN A 605 -9.57 34.59 37.47
N ARG A 606 -10.05 33.35 37.70
CA ARG A 606 -9.30 32.34 38.47
C ARG A 606 -9.08 30.99 37.78
N LEU A 607 -9.19 30.96 36.46
CA LEU A 607 -8.78 29.82 35.60
C LEU A 607 -7.57 30.17 34.71
N SER A 608 -6.89 31.28 34.97
CA SER A 608 -5.71 31.74 34.21
C SER A 608 -4.37 31.38 34.86
N SER A 609 -4.28 30.33 35.68
CA SER A 609 -3.02 29.99 36.35
C SER A 609 -2.78 28.50 36.60
N SER A 610 -3.36 27.61 35.80
CA SER A 610 -3.05 26.16 35.86
C SER A 610 -2.72 25.54 34.50
N ASP A 611 -2.44 26.37 33.49
CA ASP A 611 -2.12 25.93 32.12
C ASP A 611 -0.63 26.13 31.76
N GLU A 612 0.26 26.23 32.75
CA GLU A 612 1.72 26.34 32.51
C GLU A 612 2.51 25.04 32.73
N GLU A 613 1.87 23.92 33.08
CA GLU A 613 2.62 22.69 33.46
C GLU A 613 2.31 21.43 32.62
N ASN A 614 1.80 21.59 31.39
CA ASN A 614 1.79 20.52 30.39
C ASN A 614 2.39 20.93 29.04
N ALA A 615 3.16 22.02 29.02
CA ALA A 615 3.90 22.51 27.86
C ALA A 615 5.33 21.93 27.77
N SER A 616 5.54 20.66 28.14
CA SER A 616 6.87 20.01 28.07
C SER A 616 6.90 18.57 27.53
N PHE A 617 5.81 18.07 26.95
CA PHE A 617 5.83 16.79 26.21
C PHE A 617 5.35 16.99 24.77
N LEU A 618 6.11 17.77 24.01
CA LEU A 618 6.11 17.78 22.56
C LEU A 618 7.55 17.73 22.08
N SER A 619 8.12 16.54 22.10
CA SER A 619 9.30 16.21 21.30
C SER A 619 8.98 14.92 20.55
N ASP A 620 8.20 15.05 19.48
CA ASP A 620 7.99 13.94 18.56
C ASP A 620 9.09 13.97 17.50
N HIS A 621 9.85 12.89 17.57
CA HIS A 621 10.64 12.31 16.52
C HIS A 621 9.90 12.32 15.17
N GLU A 622 10.53 12.90 14.16
CA GLU A 622 10.17 12.69 12.76
C GLU A 622 10.47 11.24 12.36
N GLU A 623 9.45 10.46 12.02
CA GLU A 623 9.60 9.21 11.28
C GLU A 623 9.04 9.42 9.87
N LYS A 624 9.92 9.23 8.87
CA LYS A 624 9.66 9.49 7.45
C LYS A 624 8.87 8.36 6.81
N ASP A 625 7.81 8.72 6.11
CA ASP A 625 7.08 7.86 5.18
C ASP A 625 7.96 7.46 3.97
N GLU A 626 8.11 6.16 3.73
CA GLU A 626 8.70 5.64 2.48
C GLU A 626 7.66 5.70 1.36
N VAL A 627 7.88 6.67 0.45
CA VAL A 627 7.24 6.80 -0.86
C VAL A 627 7.59 5.58 -1.71
N VAL A 628 6.59 4.87 -2.24
CA VAL A 628 6.82 3.90 -3.33
C VAL A 628 7.07 4.71 -4.61
N GLU A 629 8.36 4.83 -4.93
CA GLU A 629 8.89 5.64 -6.03
C GLU A 629 8.48 5.03 -7.39
N SER A 630 7.82 5.83 -8.23
CA SER A 630 7.71 5.54 -9.67
C SER A 630 9.12 5.50 -10.26
N LYS A 631 9.51 4.41 -10.93
CA LYS A 631 10.85 4.24 -11.49
C LYS A 631 11.15 5.32 -12.54
N ASP A 632 11.95 6.31 -12.12
CA ASP A 632 12.37 7.42 -12.96
C ASP A 632 13.60 6.97 -13.79
N LEU A 633 13.38 6.67 -15.07
CA LEU A 633 14.39 6.22 -16.02
C LEU A 633 15.61 7.17 -16.10
N LYS A 634 15.40 8.46 -15.79
CA LYS A 634 16.47 9.48 -15.72
C LYS A 634 17.37 9.29 -14.50
N LYS A 635 16.81 8.92 -13.35
CA LYS A 635 17.58 8.64 -12.12
C LYS A 635 18.44 7.38 -12.29
N ALA A 636 17.88 6.30 -12.86
CA ALA A 636 18.64 5.08 -13.13
C ALA A 636 19.82 5.35 -14.08
N SER A 637 19.59 6.08 -15.17
CA SER A 637 20.61 6.46 -16.14
C SER A 637 21.74 7.31 -15.52
N PHE A 638 21.40 8.25 -14.65
CA PHE A 638 22.38 9.07 -13.92
C PHE A 638 23.33 8.22 -13.07
N TRP A 639 22.79 7.31 -12.25
CA TRP A 639 23.62 6.46 -11.39
C TRP A 639 24.49 5.48 -12.16
N ILE A 640 24.04 5.00 -13.32
CA ILE A 640 24.85 4.17 -14.23
C ILE A 640 26.08 4.95 -14.72
N ILE A 641 25.89 6.20 -15.16
CA ILE A 641 26.99 7.06 -15.64
C ILE A 641 27.97 7.35 -14.51
N VAL A 642 27.48 7.74 -13.34
CA VAL A 642 28.31 8.00 -12.15
C VAL A 642 29.15 6.77 -11.80
N ASN A 643 28.55 5.58 -11.80
CA ASN A 643 29.26 4.36 -11.48
C ASN A 643 30.36 4.05 -12.51
N ILE A 644 30.08 4.21 -13.81
CA ILE A 644 31.08 3.97 -14.87
C ILE A 644 32.26 4.93 -14.73
N VAL A 645 31.99 6.23 -14.62
CA VAL A 645 33.02 7.27 -14.50
C VAL A 645 33.85 7.06 -13.23
N ALA A 646 33.20 6.86 -12.08
CA ALA A 646 33.91 6.66 -10.82
C ALA A 646 34.77 5.39 -10.84
N THR A 647 34.29 4.30 -11.45
CA THR A 647 35.05 3.04 -11.58
C THR A 647 36.26 3.20 -12.49
N VAL A 648 36.15 3.94 -13.59
CA VAL A 648 37.29 4.20 -14.48
C VAL A 648 38.33 5.06 -13.75
N LEU A 649 37.90 6.15 -13.11
CA LEU A 649 38.79 7.05 -12.38
C LEU A 649 39.51 6.34 -11.23
N ILE A 650 38.80 5.54 -10.41
CA ILE A 650 39.44 4.89 -9.25
C ILE A 650 40.51 3.89 -9.67
N VAL A 651 40.34 3.22 -10.83
CA VAL A 651 41.34 2.26 -11.33
C VAL A 651 42.65 2.98 -11.66
N PHE A 652 42.58 4.14 -12.32
CA PHE A 652 43.77 4.94 -12.63
C PHE A 652 44.34 5.66 -11.41
N THR A 653 43.49 6.17 -10.51
CA THR A 653 43.92 6.76 -9.24
C THR A 653 44.65 5.74 -8.37
N ASN A 654 44.08 4.54 -8.17
CA ASN A 654 44.72 3.48 -7.41
C ASN A 654 46.03 3.03 -8.08
N LYS A 655 46.08 2.97 -9.42
CA LYS A 655 47.33 2.67 -10.13
C LYS A 655 48.41 3.71 -9.85
N ALA A 656 48.06 5.01 -9.87
CA ALA A 656 49.00 6.09 -9.56
C ALA A 656 49.46 6.06 -8.09
N ILE A 657 48.58 5.68 -7.16
CA ILE A 657 48.91 5.54 -5.74
C ILE A 657 49.87 4.36 -5.50
N PHE A 658 49.62 3.22 -6.15
CA PHE A 658 50.40 1.99 -5.96
C PHE A 658 51.66 1.91 -6.83
N ASP A 659 51.96 2.95 -7.61
CA ASP A 659 53.23 3.09 -8.32
C ASP A 659 54.37 3.45 -7.37
N ASP A 660 54.07 4.04 -6.21
CA ASP A 660 55.03 4.30 -5.13
C ASP A 660 55.42 2.99 -4.43
N ASP A 661 56.73 2.73 -4.33
CA ASP A 661 57.29 1.52 -3.70
C ASP A 661 56.86 1.35 -2.24
N ASN A 662 56.55 2.45 -1.54
CA ASN A 662 56.06 2.39 -0.16
C ASN A 662 54.57 2.02 -0.07
N LEU A 663 53.76 2.28 -1.09
CA LEU A 663 52.29 2.10 -1.04
C LEU A 663 51.81 0.89 -1.85
N LYS A 664 52.67 0.27 -2.64
CA LYS A 664 52.35 -0.85 -3.53
C LYS A 664 51.76 -2.10 -2.83
N PHE A 665 52.10 -2.31 -1.56
CA PHE A 665 51.75 -3.51 -0.79
C PHE A 665 50.68 -3.28 0.30
N ILE A 666 49.89 -2.19 0.23
CA ILE A 666 48.83 -1.86 1.21
C ILE A 666 47.41 -1.88 0.64
N GLN A 667 47.13 -2.82 -0.26
CA GLN A 667 45.88 -2.85 -1.04
C GLN A 667 44.64 -3.11 -0.18
N LEU A 668 44.73 -3.99 0.83
CA LEU A 668 43.59 -4.27 1.73
C LEU A 668 43.35 -3.12 2.71
N SER A 669 44.42 -2.44 3.15
CA SER A 669 44.34 -1.26 4.01
C SER A 669 43.62 -0.12 3.29
N PHE A 670 43.88 0.07 2.00
CA PHE A 670 43.12 1.00 1.16
C PHE A 670 41.65 0.62 1.02
N ALA A 671 41.35 -0.67 0.83
CA ALA A 671 39.97 -1.13 0.79
C ALA A 671 39.25 -0.89 2.13
N ALA A 672 39.89 -1.16 3.27
CA ALA A 672 39.34 -0.87 4.59
C ALA A 672 39.10 0.64 4.80
N PHE A 673 40.03 1.48 4.34
CA PHE A 673 39.87 2.93 4.30
C PHE A 673 38.63 3.33 3.47
N HIS A 674 38.47 2.78 2.26
CA HIS A 674 37.31 3.05 1.39
C HIS A 674 35.96 2.67 2.01
N PHE A 675 35.87 1.53 2.71
CA PHE A 675 34.64 1.17 3.44
C PHE A 675 34.39 2.07 4.63
N THR A 676 35.45 2.50 5.32
CA THR A 676 35.36 3.42 6.45
C THR A 676 34.90 4.80 6.01
N THR A 677 35.42 5.33 4.89
CA THR A 677 34.96 6.60 4.32
C THR A 677 33.53 6.51 3.82
N THR A 678 33.16 5.41 3.16
CA THR A 678 31.78 5.16 2.72
C THR A 678 30.82 5.15 3.91
N TRP A 679 31.16 4.44 4.98
CA TRP A 679 30.36 4.42 6.21
C TRP A 679 30.25 5.81 6.85
N LEU A 680 31.37 6.53 6.99
CA LEU A 680 31.38 7.85 7.62
C LEU A 680 30.50 8.84 6.88
N VAL A 681 30.55 8.87 5.53
CA VAL A 681 29.69 9.77 4.75
C VAL A 681 28.22 9.36 4.88
N LEU A 682 27.90 8.06 4.74
CA LEU A 682 26.52 7.58 4.91
C LEU A 682 25.97 7.89 6.31
N TRP A 683 26.82 7.77 7.33
CA TRP A 683 26.47 8.11 8.70
C TRP A 683 26.23 9.61 8.88
N VAL A 684 27.07 10.47 8.30
CA VAL A 684 26.90 11.95 8.34
C VAL A 684 25.60 12.36 7.64
N ILE A 685 25.34 11.87 6.43
CA ILE A 685 24.14 12.27 5.67
C ILE A 685 22.84 11.68 6.24
N SER A 686 22.93 10.64 7.07
CA SER A 686 21.79 10.08 7.82
C SER A 686 21.44 10.89 9.09
N ARG A 687 22.27 11.85 9.51
CA ARG A 687 21.97 12.70 10.68
C ARG A 687 20.88 13.72 10.37
N GLU A 688 20.15 14.11 11.41
CA GLU A 688 19.01 15.05 11.37
C GLU A 688 19.33 16.38 10.66
N ARG A 689 20.58 16.84 10.69
CA ARG A 689 21.01 18.06 9.97
C ARG A 689 20.96 17.96 8.44
N PHE A 690 21.08 16.76 7.87
CA PHE A 690 21.09 16.53 6.42
C PHE A 690 19.89 15.72 5.94
N ALA A 691 19.39 14.79 6.77
CA ALA A 691 18.14 14.06 6.58
C ALA A 691 17.95 13.40 5.19
N PHE A 692 19.02 12.92 4.55
CA PHE A 692 18.92 12.33 3.21
C PHE A 692 18.21 10.95 3.20
N PHE A 693 18.39 10.15 4.26
CA PHE A 693 17.62 8.91 4.50
C PHE A 693 17.55 8.60 6.00
N THR A 694 16.55 7.85 6.46
CA THR A 694 16.42 7.40 7.86
C THR A 694 17.26 6.13 8.10
N PRO A 695 18.17 6.10 9.09
CA PRO A 695 18.95 4.91 9.38
C PRO A 695 18.10 3.85 10.09
N LYS A 696 18.13 2.61 9.58
CA LYS A 696 17.48 1.44 10.21
C LYS A 696 18.56 0.48 10.73
N ASN A 697 18.54 0.19 12.02
CA ASN A 697 19.52 -0.68 12.66
C ASN A 697 19.16 -2.14 12.43
N VAL A 698 20.14 -2.95 11.99
CA VAL A 698 19.97 -4.40 11.84
C VAL A 698 21.00 -5.13 12.72
N SER A 699 20.60 -6.29 13.26
CA SER A 699 21.49 -7.10 14.09
C SER A 699 22.75 -7.51 13.33
N ILE A 700 23.91 -7.40 13.99
CA ILE A 700 25.23 -7.79 13.43
C ILE A 700 25.20 -9.24 12.94
N THR A 701 24.51 -10.13 13.67
CA THR A 701 24.39 -11.55 13.31
C THR A 701 23.68 -11.77 11.97
N GLN A 702 22.70 -10.91 11.64
CA GLN A 702 21.99 -10.96 10.38
C GLN A 702 22.81 -10.37 9.25
N MET A 703 23.66 -9.37 9.51
CA MET A 703 24.51 -8.73 8.50
C MET A 703 25.82 -9.48 8.20
N LEU A 704 26.31 -10.27 9.16
CA LEU A 704 27.60 -10.96 9.07
C LEU A 704 27.78 -11.79 7.79
N PRO A 705 26.81 -12.60 7.31
CA PRO A 705 26.99 -13.40 6.09
C PRO A 705 27.26 -12.54 4.85
N LEU A 706 26.54 -11.42 4.72
CA LEU A 706 26.69 -10.50 3.60
C LEU A 706 28.04 -9.78 3.67
N SER A 707 28.45 -9.33 4.87
CA SER A 707 29.75 -8.68 5.08
C SER A 707 30.93 -9.63 4.83
N VAL A 708 30.83 -10.90 5.21
CA VAL A 708 31.87 -11.92 4.92
C VAL A 708 32.02 -12.12 3.42
N VAL A 709 30.92 -12.29 2.69
CA VAL A 709 30.95 -12.46 1.23
C VAL A 709 31.50 -11.20 0.56
N MET A 710 31.17 -10.00 1.04
CA MET A 710 31.78 -8.76 0.56
C MET A 710 33.30 -8.73 0.76
N THR A 711 33.78 -9.08 1.96
CA THR A 711 35.22 -9.11 2.27
C THR A 711 35.95 -10.10 1.33
N LEU A 712 35.37 -11.29 1.10
CA LEU A 712 35.93 -12.28 0.17
C LEU A 712 35.92 -11.79 -1.29
N ASN A 713 34.86 -11.11 -1.70
CA ASN A 713 34.73 -10.45 -2.99
C ASN A 713 35.79 -9.34 -3.21
N ILE A 714 36.45 -8.85 -2.17
CA ILE A 714 37.55 -7.87 -2.30
C ILE A 714 38.90 -8.57 -2.30
N ILE A 715 39.11 -9.50 -1.38
CA ILE A 715 40.39 -10.17 -1.18
C ILE A 715 40.79 -10.97 -2.43
N PHE A 716 39.91 -11.84 -2.94
CA PHE A 716 40.27 -12.75 -4.03
C PHE A 716 40.55 -12.03 -5.35
N PRO A 717 39.76 -11.03 -5.79
CA PRO A 717 40.10 -10.23 -6.96
C PRO A 717 41.42 -9.44 -6.83
N ASN A 718 41.72 -8.89 -5.65
CA ASN A 718 43.00 -8.20 -5.43
C ASN A 718 44.19 -9.16 -5.45
N LEU A 719 44.06 -10.34 -4.83
CA LEU A 719 45.06 -11.41 -4.93
C LEU A 719 45.24 -11.89 -6.38
N SER A 720 44.15 -12.04 -7.14
CA SER A 720 44.24 -12.36 -8.56
C SER A 720 45.10 -11.34 -9.30
N LEU A 721 44.85 -10.04 -9.12
CA LEU A 721 45.60 -8.98 -9.80
C LEU A 721 47.11 -9.00 -9.45
N ALA A 722 47.46 -9.40 -8.23
CA ALA A 722 48.85 -9.56 -7.83
C ALA A 722 49.56 -10.66 -8.65
N PHE A 723 48.85 -11.74 -9.01
CA PHE A 723 49.39 -12.93 -9.67
C PHE A 723 48.99 -13.09 -11.15
N SER A 724 48.22 -12.15 -11.71
CA SER A 724 47.75 -12.15 -13.09
C SER A 724 48.05 -10.84 -13.83
N THR A 725 47.82 -10.84 -15.15
CA THR A 725 47.80 -9.60 -15.94
C THR A 725 46.54 -8.80 -15.66
N ILE A 726 46.60 -7.48 -15.93
CA ILE A 726 45.43 -6.60 -15.85
C ILE A 726 44.39 -7.03 -16.89
N THR A 727 44.82 -7.45 -18.08
CA THR A 727 43.93 -7.88 -19.18
C THR A 727 43.14 -9.12 -18.79
N PHE A 728 43.80 -10.17 -18.29
CA PHE A 728 43.12 -11.36 -17.80
C PHE A 728 42.18 -11.03 -16.63
N TYR A 729 42.63 -10.24 -15.66
CA TYR A 729 41.82 -9.84 -14.51
C TYR A 729 40.51 -9.14 -14.92
N GLN A 730 40.58 -8.21 -15.87
CA GLN A 730 39.40 -7.49 -16.36
C GLN A 730 38.47 -8.41 -17.17
N VAL A 731 39.03 -9.28 -18.01
CA VAL A 731 38.24 -10.25 -18.81
C VAL A 731 37.58 -11.31 -17.93
N ALA A 732 38.25 -11.80 -16.89
CA ALA A 732 37.68 -12.78 -15.95
C ALA A 732 36.39 -12.29 -15.28
N ARG A 733 36.24 -10.97 -15.06
CA ARG A 733 35.00 -10.37 -14.51
C ARG A 733 33.78 -10.56 -15.42
N VAL A 734 33.98 -10.85 -16.71
CA VAL A 734 32.87 -11.18 -17.62
C VAL A 734 32.14 -12.46 -17.17
N LEU A 735 32.83 -13.38 -16.50
CA LEU A 735 32.23 -14.61 -15.96
C LEU A 735 31.29 -14.38 -14.76
N VAL A 736 31.24 -13.17 -14.21
CA VAL A 736 30.29 -12.83 -13.13
C VAL A 736 28.86 -12.99 -13.62
N THR A 737 28.54 -12.59 -14.84
CA THR A 737 27.18 -12.67 -15.40
C THR A 737 26.63 -14.08 -15.55
N PRO A 738 27.35 -15.04 -16.20
CA PRO A 738 26.89 -16.42 -16.24
C PRO A 738 26.84 -17.05 -14.85
N CYS A 739 27.76 -16.69 -13.94
CA CYS A 739 27.75 -17.19 -12.58
C CYS A 739 26.56 -16.63 -11.77
N VAL A 740 26.20 -15.36 -11.93
CA VAL A 740 24.99 -14.75 -11.36
C VAL A 740 23.76 -15.44 -11.92
N ALA A 741 23.66 -15.66 -13.24
CA ALA A 741 22.53 -16.37 -13.85
C ALA A 741 22.35 -17.80 -13.28
N ILE A 742 23.45 -18.54 -13.12
CA ILE A 742 23.42 -19.87 -12.50
C ILE A 742 23.01 -19.80 -11.04
N LEU A 743 23.54 -18.85 -10.27
CA LEU A 743 23.20 -18.66 -8.86
C LEU A 743 21.74 -18.23 -8.67
N ASP A 744 21.23 -17.34 -9.51
CA ASP A 744 19.84 -16.87 -9.47
C ASP A 744 18.86 -18.00 -9.82
N TYR A 745 19.22 -18.84 -10.80
CA TYR A 745 18.47 -20.05 -11.12
C TYR A 745 18.54 -21.11 -10.00
N THR A 746 19.73 -21.38 -9.45
CA THR A 746 19.90 -22.47 -8.46
C THR A 746 19.36 -22.10 -7.07
N LEU A 747 19.50 -20.84 -6.65
CA LEU A 747 19.05 -20.37 -5.34
C LEU A 747 17.60 -19.86 -5.35
N TYR A 748 17.16 -19.21 -6.43
CA TYR A 748 15.87 -18.51 -6.50
C TYR A 748 14.98 -18.95 -7.66
N ARG A 749 15.40 -19.92 -8.48
CA ARG A 749 14.64 -20.47 -9.62
C ARG A 749 14.27 -19.45 -10.71
N VAL A 750 15.03 -18.34 -10.81
CA VAL A 750 14.85 -17.35 -11.89
C VAL A 750 15.44 -17.90 -13.19
N THR A 751 14.64 -17.97 -14.26
CA THR A 751 15.05 -18.51 -15.56
C THR A 751 15.53 -17.42 -16.51
N VAL A 752 16.57 -17.74 -17.29
CA VAL A 752 17.13 -16.87 -18.33
C VAL A 752 16.67 -17.37 -19.71
N SER A 753 16.40 -16.45 -20.64
CA SER A 753 15.95 -16.82 -21.99
C SER A 753 16.97 -17.69 -22.73
N GLY A 754 16.51 -18.55 -23.65
CA GLY A 754 17.40 -19.42 -24.43
C GLY A 754 18.39 -18.64 -25.30
N MET A 755 18.00 -17.46 -25.79
CA MET A 755 18.89 -16.56 -26.53
C MET A 755 19.97 -15.96 -25.63
N ALA A 756 19.62 -15.48 -24.44
CA ALA A 756 20.58 -14.97 -23.46
C ALA A 756 21.49 -16.08 -22.92
N SER A 757 21.00 -17.32 -22.82
CA SER A 757 21.86 -18.46 -22.47
C SER A 757 22.95 -18.72 -23.53
N SER A 758 22.61 -18.55 -24.82
CA SER A 758 23.58 -18.73 -25.92
C SER A 758 24.67 -17.65 -25.96
N THR A 759 24.34 -16.41 -25.62
CA THR A 759 25.30 -15.28 -25.57
C THR A 759 26.29 -15.45 -24.41
N LEU A 760 25.82 -15.96 -23.26
CA LEU A 760 26.67 -16.27 -22.11
C LEU A 760 27.69 -17.39 -22.41
N VAL A 761 27.30 -18.40 -23.19
CA VAL A 761 28.23 -19.45 -23.65
C VAL A 761 29.34 -18.85 -24.51
N VAL A 762 29.01 -17.95 -25.44
CA VAL A 762 30.00 -17.24 -26.27
C VAL A 762 30.94 -16.38 -25.42
N ALA A 763 30.40 -15.68 -24.40
CA ALA A 763 31.21 -14.90 -23.48
C ALA A 763 32.20 -15.79 -22.69
N CYS A 764 31.76 -16.96 -22.22
CA CYS A 764 32.63 -17.93 -21.53
C CYS A 764 33.76 -18.44 -22.43
N LEU A 765 33.48 -18.71 -23.71
CA LEU A 765 34.49 -19.13 -24.69
C LEU A 765 35.54 -18.03 -24.93
N GLY A 766 35.11 -16.77 -25.03
CA GLY A 766 36.03 -15.63 -25.16
C GLY A 766 36.97 -15.49 -23.96
N VAL A 767 36.45 -15.61 -22.74
CA VAL A 767 37.27 -15.58 -21.52
C VAL A 767 38.25 -16.77 -21.47
N ALA A 768 37.79 -17.98 -21.82
CA ALA A 768 38.65 -19.16 -21.88
C ALA A 768 39.80 -18.99 -22.89
N MET A 769 39.53 -18.39 -24.05
CA MET A 769 40.53 -18.09 -25.07
C MET A 769 41.57 -17.08 -24.56
N VAL A 770 41.15 -15.98 -23.93
CA VAL A 770 42.07 -15.00 -23.30
C VAL A 770 42.92 -15.67 -22.22
N SER A 771 42.31 -16.50 -21.38
CA SER A 771 43.00 -17.25 -20.32
C SER A 771 44.11 -18.16 -20.87
N TYR A 772 43.87 -18.81 -22.00
CA TYR A 772 44.83 -19.71 -22.64
C TYR A 772 46.01 -18.95 -23.25
N TYR A 773 45.77 -17.86 -23.98
CA TYR A 773 46.85 -17.12 -24.63
C TYR A 773 47.66 -16.25 -23.65
N ASP A 774 47.03 -15.72 -22.60
CA ASP A 774 47.70 -14.86 -21.60
C ASP A 774 48.51 -15.65 -20.54
N SER A 775 48.28 -16.96 -20.44
CA SER A 775 49.05 -17.87 -19.56
C SER A 775 50.25 -18.53 -20.27
N ARG A 776 50.43 -18.31 -21.57
CA ARG A 776 51.60 -18.80 -22.31
C ARG A 776 52.86 -18.04 -21.90
N PRO A 777 54.01 -18.72 -21.75
CA PRO A 777 55.29 -18.04 -21.52
C PRO A 777 55.60 -17.14 -22.73
N SER A 778 55.95 -15.88 -22.49
CA SER A 778 56.46 -14.95 -23.51
C SER A 778 57.99 -14.88 -23.43
N ASP A 779 58.66 -14.69 -24.56
CA ASP A 779 60.13 -14.59 -24.64
C ASP A 779 60.68 -13.27 -24.05
N ASP A 780 59.81 -12.28 -23.77
CA ASP A 780 60.16 -11.02 -23.13
C ASP A 780 59.98 -11.06 -21.59
N ALA A 781 61.08 -11.02 -20.85
CA ALA A 781 61.09 -11.05 -19.37
C ALA A 781 60.39 -9.86 -18.68
N ASN A 782 60.10 -8.78 -19.41
CA ASN A 782 59.41 -7.59 -18.90
C ASN A 782 57.88 -7.67 -19.02
N VAL A 783 57.34 -8.70 -19.66
CA VAL A 783 55.90 -8.90 -19.80
C VAL A 783 55.41 -9.82 -18.68
N LYS A 784 54.72 -9.25 -17.68
CA LYS A 784 54.00 -10.02 -16.66
C LYS A 784 53.00 -10.94 -17.36
N THR A 785 53.13 -12.26 -17.19
CA THR A 785 52.17 -13.28 -17.67
C THR A 785 51.31 -13.78 -16.52
N THR A 786 50.15 -14.38 -16.83
CA THR A 786 49.24 -14.87 -15.77
C THR A 786 49.69 -16.22 -15.23
N SER A 787 49.88 -16.28 -13.91
CA SER A 787 50.21 -17.54 -13.23
C SER A 787 48.98 -18.42 -12.98
N GLN A 788 49.17 -19.74 -12.84
CA GLN A 788 48.08 -20.69 -12.55
C GLN A 788 47.35 -20.36 -11.24
N ILE A 789 48.06 -19.90 -10.21
CA ILE A 789 47.49 -19.47 -8.93
C ILE A 789 46.62 -18.22 -9.10
N GLY A 790 47.03 -17.29 -9.97
CA GLY A 790 46.23 -16.11 -10.33
C GLY A 790 44.89 -16.49 -10.96
N ILE A 791 44.85 -17.52 -11.81
CA ILE A 791 43.60 -18.02 -12.42
C ILE A 791 42.65 -18.57 -11.35
N VAL A 792 43.17 -19.36 -10.40
CA VAL A 792 42.36 -19.91 -9.30
C VAL A 792 41.75 -18.80 -8.46
N PHE A 793 42.55 -17.79 -8.06
CA PHE A 793 42.03 -16.64 -7.32
C PHE A 793 41.01 -15.84 -8.12
N ALA A 794 41.17 -15.70 -9.44
CA ALA A 794 40.19 -15.04 -10.29
C ALA A 794 38.84 -15.76 -10.30
N LEU A 795 38.83 -17.08 -10.47
CA LEU A 795 37.60 -17.88 -10.51
C LEU A 795 36.88 -17.90 -9.16
N VAL A 796 37.63 -18.00 -8.06
CA VAL A 796 37.07 -17.90 -6.70
C VAL A 796 36.53 -16.49 -6.45
N GLY A 797 37.24 -15.46 -6.91
CA GLY A 797 36.78 -14.08 -6.88
C GLY A 797 35.46 -13.88 -7.63
N VAL A 798 35.36 -14.40 -8.86
CA VAL A 798 34.13 -14.37 -9.67
C VAL A 798 32.95 -15.00 -8.94
N PHE A 799 33.16 -16.14 -8.28
CA PHE A 799 32.10 -16.79 -7.49
C PHE A 799 31.60 -15.88 -6.36
N PHE A 800 32.49 -15.31 -5.55
CA PHE A 800 32.10 -14.42 -4.45
C PHE A 800 31.50 -13.10 -4.95
N SER A 801 32.00 -12.53 -6.06
CA SER A 801 31.39 -11.37 -6.71
C SER A 801 29.96 -11.64 -7.15
N SER A 802 29.70 -12.83 -7.68
CA SER A 802 28.38 -13.25 -8.17
C SER A 802 27.42 -13.51 -7.01
N LEU A 803 27.89 -14.24 -5.99
CA LEU A 803 27.14 -14.49 -4.77
C LEU A 803 26.78 -13.19 -4.05
N TYR A 804 27.73 -12.25 -3.97
CA TYR A 804 27.51 -10.93 -3.38
C TYR A 804 26.43 -10.14 -4.14
N THR A 805 26.51 -10.11 -5.47
CA THR A 805 25.54 -9.41 -6.34
C THR A 805 24.12 -9.93 -6.14
N VAL A 806 23.97 -11.25 -6.09
CA VAL A 806 22.67 -11.91 -5.84
C VAL A 806 22.18 -11.64 -4.41
N TRP A 807 23.07 -11.72 -3.42
CA TRP A 807 22.71 -11.54 -2.01
C TRP A 807 22.36 -10.11 -1.64
N ILE A 808 22.91 -9.07 -2.29
CA ILE A 808 22.44 -7.69 -2.09
C ILE A 808 20.94 -7.61 -2.36
N ALA A 809 20.48 -8.12 -3.51
CA ALA A 809 19.06 -8.08 -3.86
C ALA A 809 18.20 -8.90 -2.88
N ALA A 810 18.68 -10.09 -2.49
CA ALA A 810 17.98 -10.95 -1.54
C ALA A 810 17.88 -10.36 -0.13
N PHE A 811 18.96 -9.77 0.39
CA PHE A 811 19.00 -9.19 1.74
C PHE A 811 18.20 -7.90 1.84
N ARG A 812 18.17 -7.07 0.78
CA ARG A 812 17.26 -5.90 0.71
C ARG A 812 15.80 -6.32 0.83
N LYS A 813 15.39 -7.35 0.07
CA LYS A 813 14.04 -7.92 0.14
C LYS A 813 13.74 -8.56 1.49
N LYS A 814 14.68 -9.34 2.03
CA LYS A 814 14.53 -10.06 3.30
C LYS A 814 14.40 -9.14 4.53
N LEU A 815 15.16 -8.04 4.56
CA LEU A 815 15.23 -7.13 5.70
C LEU A 815 14.30 -5.92 5.55
N SER A 816 13.67 -5.75 4.39
CA SER A 816 12.85 -4.59 4.03
C SER A 816 13.58 -3.29 4.34
N ILE A 817 14.76 -3.11 3.74
CA ILE A 817 15.61 -1.93 3.90
C ILE A 817 16.10 -1.39 2.56
N SER A 818 16.31 -0.07 2.49
CA SER A 818 16.82 0.60 1.31
C SER A 818 18.29 0.24 1.02
N SER A 819 18.74 0.55 -0.20
CA SER A 819 20.13 0.31 -0.63
C SER A 819 21.16 1.01 0.25
N MET A 820 20.87 2.27 0.62
CA MET A 820 21.76 3.09 1.45
C MET A 820 21.77 2.61 2.90
N GLN A 821 20.62 2.16 3.42
CA GLN A 821 20.52 1.57 4.75
C GLN A 821 21.27 0.23 4.84
N LEU A 822 21.18 -0.63 3.83
CA LEU A 822 21.92 -1.90 3.81
C LEU A 822 23.44 -1.63 3.82
N LEU A 823 23.91 -0.71 2.97
CA LEU A 823 25.33 -0.35 2.91
C LEU A 823 25.83 0.31 4.20
N LEU A 824 25.02 1.15 4.85
CA LEU A 824 25.34 1.78 6.14
C LEU A 824 25.60 0.72 7.24
N ASN A 825 24.81 -0.35 7.27
CA ASN A 825 24.98 -1.44 8.25
C ASN A 825 26.13 -2.39 7.86
N GLN A 826 26.36 -2.64 6.57
CA GLN A 826 27.36 -3.59 6.09
C GLN A 826 28.79 -3.04 6.09
N ALA A 827 28.98 -1.78 5.66
CA ALA A 827 30.30 -1.17 5.46
C ALA A 827 31.23 -1.21 6.70
N PRO A 828 30.78 -0.87 7.93
CA PRO A 828 31.67 -0.91 9.10
C PRO A 828 32.07 -2.34 9.46
N LEU A 829 31.17 -3.32 9.26
CA LEU A 829 31.46 -4.73 9.50
C LEU A 829 32.44 -5.29 8.47
N SER A 830 32.29 -4.92 7.19
CA SER A 830 33.26 -5.29 6.14
C SER A 830 34.64 -4.66 6.36
N ALA A 831 34.71 -3.39 6.80
CA ALA A 831 35.98 -2.75 7.18
C ALA A 831 36.65 -3.49 8.34
N PHE A 832 35.89 -3.82 9.39
CA PHE A 832 36.40 -4.58 10.53
C PHE A 832 36.92 -5.97 10.14
N LEU A 833 36.19 -6.69 9.28
CA LEU A 833 36.65 -7.98 8.76
C LEU A 833 37.92 -7.85 7.91
N LEU A 834 38.08 -6.77 7.14
CA LEU A 834 39.32 -6.51 6.39
C LEU A 834 40.50 -6.22 7.31
N LEU A 835 40.30 -5.49 8.42
CA LEU A 835 41.35 -5.23 9.42
C LEU A 835 41.96 -6.51 9.98
N TYR A 836 41.15 -7.57 10.10
CA TYR A 836 41.67 -8.90 10.39
C TYR A 836 42.68 -9.28 9.31
N PHE A 837 42.33 -9.31 8.03
CA PHE A 837 43.22 -9.82 6.96
C PHE A 837 44.50 -9.01 6.69
N ILE A 838 44.53 -7.71 7.04
CA ILE A 838 45.64 -6.80 6.73
C ILE A 838 47.02 -7.34 7.14
N PRO A 839 47.28 -7.79 8.38
CA PRO A 839 48.63 -8.22 8.80
C PRO A 839 49.16 -9.46 8.07
N TRP A 840 48.31 -10.18 7.33
CA TRP A 840 48.70 -11.36 6.57
C TRP A 840 48.88 -11.09 5.07
N VAL A 841 48.30 -10.03 4.54
CA VAL A 841 48.28 -9.72 3.11
C VAL A 841 49.04 -8.44 2.77
N ASP A 842 48.94 -7.41 3.61
CA ASP A 842 49.61 -6.13 3.41
C ASP A 842 50.95 -6.07 4.15
N GLU A 843 51.90 -5.29 3.62
CA GLU A 843 53.15 -4.94 4.29
C GLU A 843 53.07 -3.49 4.79
N PHE A 844 53.27 -3.25 6.09
CA PHE A 844 53.12 -1.92 6.68
C PHE A 844 54.23 -0.96 6.20
N PRO A 845 53.87 0.23 5.68
CA PRO A 845 54.82 1.14 5.05
C PRO A 845 55.56 2.00 6.08
N VAL A 846 56.77 2.43 5.72
CA VAL A 846 57.51 3.46 6.49
C VAL A 846 57.07 4.83 5.98
N ILE A 847 56.20 5.50 6.74
CA ILE A 847 55.41 6.70 6.32
C ILE A 847 56.28 7.95 6.01
N LYS A 848 57.60 7.91 6.20
CA LYS A 848 58.47 9.10 6.17
C LYS A 848 58.77 9.66 4.77
N ASP A 849 58.54 8.90 3.69
CA ASP A 849 59.02 9.25 2.34
C ASP A 849 57.90 9.42 1.28
N VAL A 850 56.62 9.53 1.67
CA VAL A 850 55.49 9.64 0.72
C VAL A 850 55.31 11.09 0.22
N SER A 851 55.31 11.28 -1.11
CA SER A 851 55.22 12.61 -1.73
C SER A 851 53.84 13.30 -1.54
N ILE A 852 53.81 14.64 -1.62
CA ILE A 852 52.60 15.46 -1.46
C ILE A 852 51.51 15.12 -2.51
N SER A 853 51.89 14.75 -3.74
CA SER A 853 50.93 14.36 -4.77
C SER A 853 50.16 13.10 -4.38
N HIS A 854 50.81 12.13 -3.72
CA HIS A 854 50.15 10.93 -3.21
C HIS A 854 49.18 11.27 -2.08
N TRP A 855 49.53 12.20 -1.18
CA TRP A 855 48.62 12.65 -0.11
C TRP A 855 47.30 13.27 -0.58
N ILE A 856 47.25 13.83 -1.79
CA ILE A 856 46.01 14.34 -2.40
C ILE A 856 45.22 13.21 -3.06
N LEU A 857 45.89 12.23 -3.67
CA LEU A 857 45.25 11.10 -4.34
C LEU A 857 44.54 10.15 -3.34
N ILE A 858 45.05 10.02 -2.11
CA ILE A 858 44.47 9.17 -1.06
C ILE A 858 43.00 9.55 -0.74
N PRO A 859 42.69 10.77 -0.26
CA PRO A 859 41.32 11.16 0.03
C PRO A 859 40.44 11.19 -1.24
N PHE A 860 41.01 11.54 -2.39
CA PHE A 860 40.30 11.50 -3.68
C PHE A 860 39.83 10.08 -4.01
N SER A 861 40.68 9.06 -3.78
CA SER A 861 40.30 7.65 -3.95
C SER A 861 39.14 7.24 -3.04
N GLY A 862 39.07 7.79 -1.82
CA GLY A 862 37.98 7.56 -0.87
C GLY A 862 36.63 8.12 -1.34
N ILE A 863 36.64 9.29 -1.98
CA ILE A 863 35.42 9.89 -2.59
C ILE A 863 34.94 9.03 -3.76
N LEU A 864 35.84 8.61 -4.63
CA LEU A 864 35.50 7.73 -5.77
C LEU A 864 34.94 6.39 -5.30
N ALA A 865 35.54 5.78 -4.28
CA ALA A 865 35.08 4.50 -3.74
C ALA A 865 33.68 4.59 -3.13
N MET A 866 33.39 5.67 -2.41
CA MET A 866 32.04 5.95 -1.90
C MET A 866 31.02 6.05 -3.04
N LEU A 867 31.32 6.81 -4.10
CA LEU A 867 30.44 6.96 -5.25
C LEU A 867 30.16 5.60 -5.92
N ILE A 868 31.17 4.75 -6.04
CA ILE A 868 31.02 3.39 -6.59
C ILE A 868 30.10 2.55 -5.71
N ASN A 869 30.35 2.51 -4.40
CA ASN A 869 29.57 1.67 -3.48
C ASN A 869 28.09 2.09 -3.44
N ILE A 870 27.80 3.40 -3.37
CA ILE A 870 26.42 3.92 -3.36
C ILE A 870 25.72 3.60 -4.69
N SER A 871 26.36 3.96 -5.81
CA SER A 871 25.75 3.78 -7.14
C SER A 871 25.58 2.29 -7.50
N GLN A 872 26.49 1.40 -7.08
CA GLN A 872 26.37 -0.04 -7.34
C GLN A 872 25.13 -0.64 -6.67
N PHE A 873 24.89 -0.32 -5.39
CA PHE A 873 23.71 -0.81 -4.68
C PHE A 873 22.42 -0.23 -5.25
N PHE A 874 22.44 1.01 -5.73
CA PHE A 874 21.30 1.62 -6.41
C PHE A 874 20.99 0.94 -7.75
N ILE A 875 22.02 0.68 -8.57
CA ILE A 875 21.83 0.00 -9.86
C ILE A 875 21.28 -1.42 -9.67
N ILE A 876 21.84 -2.21 -8.74
CA ILE A 876 21.37 -3.57 -8.43
C ILE A 876 19.92 -3.54 -7.92
N ALA A 877 19.57 -2.51 -7.15
CA ALA A 877 18.23 -2.33 -6.63
C ALA A 877 17.18 -2.08 -7.72
N GLU A 878 17.50 -1.19 -8.65
CA GLU A 878 16.54 -0.72 -9.65
C GLU A 878 16.42 -1.66 -10.85
N THR A 879 17.55 -2.21 -11.30
CA THR A 879 17.65 -3.01 -12.54
C THR A 879 17.67 -4.52 -12.28
N GLY A 880 17.98 -4.95 -11.05
CA GLY A 880 18.12 -6.36 -10.68
C GLY A 880 19.55 -6.92 -10.84
N PRO A 881 19.84 -8.10 -10.25
CA PRO A 881 21.19 -8.66 -10.22
C PRO A 881 21.81 -8.88 -11.60
N ILE A 882 21.11 -9.55 -12.52
CA ILE A 882 21.62 -9.86 -13.87
C ILE A 882 21.82 -8.58 -14.68
N ALA A 883 20.83 -7.69 -14.75
CA ALA A 883 20.96 -6.45 -15.51
C ALA A 883 22.07 -5.52 -14.96
N SER A 884 22.33 -5.53 -13.65
CA SER A 884 23.45 -4.75 -13.08
C SER A 884 24.83 -5.20 -13.57
N THR A 885 24.98 -6.48 -13.93
CA THR A 885 26.24 -7.02 -14.45
C THR A 885 26.58 -6.49 -15.84
N VAL A 886 25.57 -6.11 -16.64
CA VAL A 886 25.74 -5.44 -17.95
C VAL A 886 26.49 -4.12 -17.77
N VAL A 887 26.11 -3.32 -16.78
CA VAL A 887 26.80 -2.07 -16.43
C VAL A 887 28.25 -2.38 -16.01
N GLY A 888 28.46 -3.50 -15.30
CA GLY A 888 29.78 -4.04 -14.99
C GLY A 888 30.63 -4.32 -16.23
N HIS A 889 30.06 -4.95 -17.26
CA HIS A 889 30.79 -5.20 -18.51
C HIS A 889 31.18 -3.92 -19.23
N THR A 890 30.28 -2.93 -19.31
CA THR A 890 30.59 -1.63 -19.92
C THR A 890 31.80 -0.98 -19.23
N LYS A 891 31.93 -1.09 -17.90
CA LYS A 891 33.12 -0.61 -17.17
C LYS A 891 34.37 -1.35 -17.60
N THR A 892 34.31 -2.68 -17.65
CA THR A 892 35.42 -3.54 -18.06
C THR A 892 35.93 -3.17 -19.44
N CYS A 893 35.03 -3.00 -20.43
CA CYS A 893 35.40 -2.59 -21.78
C CYS A 893 36.16 -1.25 -21.79
N THR A 894 35.61 -0.26 -21.10
CA THR A 894 36.18 1.09 -21.05
C THR A 894 37.57 1.09 -20.41
N ILE A 895 37.76 0.34 -19.33
CA ILE A 895 39.06 0.22 -18.66
C ILE A 895 40.10 -0.45 -19.57
N VAL A 896 39.73 -1.54 -20.25
CA VAL A 896 40.66 -2.26 -21.13
C VAL A 896 41.09 -1.38 -22.31
N VAL A 897 40.15 -0.68 -22.94
CA VAL A 897 40.42 0.24 -24.06
C VAL A 897 41.34 1.39 -23.63
N LEU A 898 41.04 2.06 -22.51
CA LEU A 898 41.86 3.15 -22.00
C LEU A 898 43.25 2.66 -21.56
N SER A 899 43.32 1.49 -20.92
CA SER A 899 44.60 0.90 -20.51
C SER A 899 45.50 0.59 -21.71
N TRP A 900 44.94 0.14 -22.83
CA TRP A 900 45.69 -0.10 -24.07
C TRP A 900 46.16 1.20 -24.72
N ALA A 901 45.29 2.20 -24.80
CA ALA A 901 45.65 3.53 -25.31
C ALA A 901 46.83 4.16 -24.55
N ILE A 902 46.88 3.95 -23.23
CA ILE A 902 47.95 4.48 -22.38
C ILE A 902 49.22 3.61 -22.41
N SER A 903 49.10 2.29 -22.59
CA SER A 903 50.24 1.36 -22.47
C SER A 903 51.03 1.15 -23.77
N GLY A 904 50.57 1.68 -24.91
CA GLY A 904 51.30 1.62 -26.19
C GLY A 904 51.56 0.22 -26.74
N ARG A 905 50.87 -0.83 -26.26
CA ARG A 905 51.08 -2.21 -26.74
C ARG A 905 50.57 -2.38 -28.17
N VAL A 906 51.38 -3.01 -29.02
CA VAL A 906 51.02 -3.36 -30.40
C VAL A 906 50.01 -4.51 -30.39
N ALA A 907 48.90 -4.34 -31.09
CA ALA A 907 47.74 -5.25 -31.14
C ALA A 907 47.97 -6.49 -32.02
N THR A 908 49.01 -7.29 -31.73
CA THR A 908 49.40 -8.47 -32.54
C THR A 908 49.16 -9.81 -31.84
N ASP A 909 48.62 -9.84 -30.62
CA ASP A 909 48.38 -11.07 -29.86
C ASP A 909 46.99 -11.68 -30.09
N MET A 910 46.92 -13.01 -30.23
CA MET A 910 45.67 -13.78 -30.35
C MET A 910 44.73 -13.63 -29.13
N SER A 911 45.20 -13.05 -28.02
CA SER A 911 44.38 -12.64 -26.88
C SER A 911 43.36 -11.55 -27.23
N VAL A 912 43.62 -10.72 -28.26
CA VAL A 912 42.69 -9.70 -28.77
C VAL A 912 41.45 -10.36 -29.38
N VAL A 913 41.62 -11.49 -30.08
CA VAL A 913 40.49 -12.25 -30.66
C VAL A 913 39.60 -12.82 -29.56
N GLY A 914 40.18 -13.34 -28.48
CA GLY A 914 39.45 -13.80 -27.31
C GLY A 914 38.67 -12.67 -26.63
N LEU A 915 39.28 -11.49 -26.50
CA LEU A 915 38.61 -10.30 -25.98
C LEU A 915 37.42 -9.87 -26.86
N LEU A 916 37.64 -9.72 -28.17
CA LEU A 916 36.57 -9.34 -29.12
C LEU A 916 35.43 -10.36 -29.11
N THR A 917 35.73 -11.64 -28.96
CA THR A 917 34.72 -12.71 -28.83
C THR A 917 33.92 -12.58 -27.53
N ALA A 918 34.60 -12.34 -26.40
CA ALA A 918 33.92 -12.10 -25.13
C ALA A 918 33.01 -10.86 -25.19
N LEU A 919 33.49 -9.78 -25.80
CA LEU A 919 32.74 -8.55 -26.00
C LEU A 919 31.55 -8.74 -26.95
N ALA A 920 31.71 -9.48 -28.05
CA ALA A 920 30.62 -9.76 -28.98
C ALA A 920 29.47 -10.55 -28.32
N GLY A 921 29.80 -11.49 -27.44
CA GLY A 921 28.82 -12.19 -26.59
C GLY A 921 28.03 -11.21 -25.74
N ILE A 922 28.71 -10.26 -25.08
CA ILE A 922 28.09 -9.23 -24.23
C ILE A 922 27.25 -8.23 -25.02
N PHE A 923 27.74 -7.69 -26.13
CA PHE A 923 27.04 -6.63 -26.87
C PHE A 923 25.78 -7.14 -27.59
N ARG A 924 25.79 -8.40 -28.05
CA ARG A 924 24.59 -9.07 -28.58
C ARG A 924 23.51 -9.21 -27.50
N ASP A 925 23.93 -9.47 -26.26
CA ASP A 925 23.07 -9.57 -25.09
C ASP A 925 22.54 -8.19 -24.64
N ASN A 926 23.41 -7.17 -24.63
CA ASN A 926 23.05 -5.80 -24.22
C ASN A 926 21.93 -5.19 -25.06
N GLY A 927 21.83 -5.51 -26.35
CA GLY A 927 20.70 -5.08 -27.18
C GLY A 927 19.38 -5.75 -26.81
N ILE A 928 19.41 -6.96 -26.25
CA ILE A 928 18.24 -7.71 -25.77
C ILE A 928 17.85 -7.20 -24.38
N TRP A 929 18.82 -6.99 -23.48
CA TRP A 929 18.56 -6.47 -22.13
C TRP A 929 18.19 -4.98 -22.12
N TRP A 930 18.78 -4.14 -23.00
CA TRP A 930 18.31 -2.77 -23.17
C TRP A 930 16.94 -2.67 -23.81
N ARG A 931 16.58 -3.59 -24.73
CA ARG A 931 15.20 -3.68 -25.24
C ARG A 931 14.23 -4.10 -24.15
N SER A 932 14.62 -5.08 -23.33
CA SER A 932 13.86 -5.46 -22.14
C SER A 932 13.73 -4.31 -21.13
N LEU A 933 14.68 -3.37 -21.03
CA LEU A 933 14.58 -2.14 -20.24
C LEU A 933 13.78 -1.01 -20.93
N ALA A 934 13.73 -0.99 -22.26
CA ALA A 934 12.98 0.00 -23.06
C ALA A 934 11.50 -0.40 -23.28
N GLU A 935 11.17 -1.67 -23.08
CA GLU A 935 9.79 -2.20 -23.04
C GLU A 935 9.08 -1.94 -21.69
N TRP A 936 9.64 -1.05 -20.85
CA TRP A 936 9.13 -0.64 -19.54
C TRP A 936 8.42 0.74 -19.54
N ASP A 937 7.99 1.23 -20.71
CA ASP A 937 7.06 2.38 -20.82
C ASP A 937 5.59 1.92 -20.86
#